data_AF-A0A934ZEI6-F1
#
_entry.id   AF-A0A934ZEI6-F1
#
_cell.length_a   1.000
_cell.length_b   1.000
_cell.length_c   1.000
_cell.angle_alpha   90.00
_cell.angle_beta   90.00
_cell.angle_gamma   90.00
#
_symmetry.space_group_name_H-M   'P 1'
#
loop_
_entity.id
_entity.type
_entity.pdbx_description
1 polymer ?
#
loop_
_entity_poly.entity_id
_entity_poly.type
_entity_poly.pdbx_seq_one_letter_code
_entity_poly.pdbx_strand_id
1 'polypeptide(L)'
;MRAASFRWFVLPFLVSLVGCAGNTMVPNGEADVPEIPGVDSGLPGDDTGAPPLMCPDGQTRCGDACFDLTSDRAHCGSCERLCGDGESCSSSTCQTSCAAGQTSCGGACVDTASDPAHCGGCDTACSAVQTCAAGACQTAAMCTAGQTDCGGACVDTSIAFAHCGGCGRSCAPGERCTEGACSPSACPAGQTRCGSACVDTAGDIGNCGMCGRSCAAGESCVAGACQSACAAPRRSCPSGEMTVCVDVSSDSANCGACGNACSMGQRCTAGSCACPTGQTACGGRCLDTRTDAANCGACGMACAAGTACSAGRCACPTGQTMCGTRCVNLQTDTTQCGMCGRACPSGSTCNAGACSTVCASGQTQCSGRCVNVQTDAAHCGACGMACAAGTACSAGRCGSSNDARASARVITLGAAETTVTGTTVGATHDGPTVPCGCTSGADVWFRFTLTQREVVYLDTAGSALDTSLLITDSSGAAVPSQSSAGNNNLGLCNDDSGCGSGAGFTSSFNSRTAGVLGAGTWYVAVGGCGTGAFTLRVQHLPTTLGSFFYDNRLQGDGTTSTVLVGTSRIAGTCGGTASGEDVRWFVTCGARQQFFSLCASDGGTYTRSTFSGTDFDPSVYIRSALTGSETACNDDGGTMGGSNCRGTGFGADTANYGSRLNNVTTARGLHGLVVDERSGGSGMSYTLRYIVR
;
A
#
# COMPACT_ATOMS: atom_id res chain seq x y z
N MET A 1 -45.13 -37.90 0.71
CA MET A 1 -44.21 -37.04 1.48
C MET A 1 -43.75 -35.93 0.54
N ARG A 2 -44.03 -34.67 0.90
CA ARG A 2 -43.72 -33.49 0.07
C ARG A 2 -42.23 -33.16 0.18
N ALA A 3 -41.56 -32.98 -0.97
CA ALA A 3 -40.37 -32.17 -1.10
C ALA A 3 -40.33 -31.65 -2.54
N ALA A 4 -40.62 -30.36 -2.72
CA ALA A 4 -40.54 -29.66 -3.99
C ALA A 4 -39.72 -28.39 -3.79
N SER A 5 -38.65 -28.33 -4.57
CA SER A 5 -37.62 -27.31 -4.68
C SER A 5 -38.20 -26.00 -5.25
N PHE A 6 -37.88 -24.85 -4.65
CA PHE A 6 -38.21 -23.54 -5.21
C PHE A 6 -36.97 -22.85 -5.77
N ARG A 7 -37.11 -22.41 -7.02
CA ARG A 7 -36.14 -21.66 -7.82
C ARG A 7 -36.09 -20.19 -7.41
N TRP A 8 -34.89 -19.61 -7.50
CA TRP A 8 -34.65 -18.17 -7.42
C TRP A 8 -34.98 -17.50 -8.76
N PHE A 9 -35.77 -16.43 -8.72
CA PHE A 9 -36.03 -15.52 -9.84
C PHE A 9 -35.01 -14.37 -9.80
N VAL A 10 -34.37 -14.13 -10.95
CA VAL A 10 -33.53 -12.96 -11.23
C VAL A 10 -34.39 -11.95 -11.99
N LEU A 11 -34.41 -10.70 -11.54
CA LEU A 11 -34.96 -9.55 -12.26
C LEU A 11 -33.80 -8.57 -12.54
N PRO A 12 -33.58 -8.10 -13.77
CA PRO A 12 -32.68 -7.00 -14.05
C PRO A 12 -33.46 -5.68 -14.11
N PHE A 13 -32.96 -4.66 -13.40
CA PHE A 13 -33.43 -3.27 -13.53
C PHE A 13 -32.64 -2.58 -14.65
N LEU A 14 -33.38 -2.13 -15.68
CA LEU A 14 -32.95 -1.19 -16.71
C LEU A 14 -32.85 0.21 -16.11
N VAL A 15 -31.69 0.85 -16.23
CA VAL A 15 -31.52 2.30 -16.04
C VAL A 15 -31.52 2.96 -17.40
N SER A 16 -32.52 3.80 -17.65
CA SER A 16 -32.64 4.63 -18.84
C SER A 16 -31.95 5.97 -18.60
N LEU A 17 -30.95 6.27 -19.43
CA LEU A 17 -30.37 7.61 -19.59
C LEU A 17 -31.32 8.46 -20.43
N VAL A 18 -31.81 9.56 -19.88
CA VAL A 18 -32.35 10.69 -20.64
C VAL A 18 -31.67 11.95 -20.12
N GLY A 19 -30.90 12.58 -21.00
CA GLY A 19 -30.33 13.89 -20.75
C GLY A 19 -31.34 15.00 -21.02
N CYS A 20 -31.21 16.10 -20.28
CA CYS A 20 -31.67 17.41 -20.70
C CYS A 20 -30.60 18.44 -20.34
N ALA A 21 -30.03 19.04 -21.38
CA ALA A 21 -29.36 20.33 -21.31
C ALA A 21 -30.40 21.44 -21.08
N GLY A 22 -30.04 22.45 -20.30
CA GLY A 22 -30.87 23.63 -20.09
C GLY A 22 -30.10 24.74 -19.38
N ASN A 23 -29.43 25.59 -20.15
CA ASN A 23 -29.07 26.94 -19.72
C ASN A 23 -30.34 27.69 -19.28
N THR A 24 -30.26 28.51 -18.23
CA THR A 24 -30.69 29.93 -18.26
C THR A 24 -30.43 30.65 -16.92
N MET A 25 -29.72 31.77 -17.04
CA MET A 25 -29.97 33.09 -16.43
C MET A 25 -29.98 33.22 -14.89
N VAL A 26 -28.91 33.82 -14.38
CA VAL A 26 -28.84 34.54 -13.10
C VAL A 26 -29.50 35.92 -13.29
N PRO A 27 -30.50 36.32 -12.48
CA PRO A 27 -30.89 37.72 -12.38
C PRO A 27 -30.08 38.39 -11.26
N ASN A 28 -29.29 39.40 -11.64
CA ASN A 28 -28.82 40.42 -10.72
C ASN A 28 -30.03 41.21 -10.21
N GLY A 29 -30.18 41.26 -8.89
CA GLY A 29 -31.16 42.08 -8.20
C GLY A 29 -30.56 42.55 -6.89
N GLU A 30 -29.79 43.64 -6.97
CA GLU A 30 -29.50 44.49 -5.82
C GLU A 30 -30.84 45.03 -5.30
N ALA A 31 -31.15 44.75 -4.05
CA ALA A 31 -32.23 45.38 -3.32
C ALA A 31 -31.60 46.28 -2.25
N ASP A 32 -31.83 47.58 -2.44
CA ASP A 32 -31.48 48.67 -1.56
C ASP A 32 -31.84 48.40 -0.09
N VAL A 33 -30.84 48.47 0.79
CA VAL A 33 -31.05 48.63 2.24
C VAL A 33 -30.89 50.12 2.56
N PRO A 34 -31.90 50.78 3.15
CA PRO A 34 -31.83 52.20 3.45
C PRO A 34 -30.87 52.48 4.62
N GLU A 35 -29.94 53.41 4.42
CA GLU A 35 -29.08 53.97 5.46
C GLU A 35 -29.92 54.71 6.52
N ILE A 36 -29.70 54.38 7.80
CA ILE A 36 -30.14 55.19 8.94
C ILE A 36 -28.93 56.03 9.43
N PRO A 37 -29.05 57.37 9.52
CA PRO A 37 -27.93 58.24 9.88
C PRO A 37 -27.64 58.22 11.39
N GLY A 38 -26.37 58.47 11.70
CA GLY A 38 -25.74 58.15 12.98
C GLY A 38 -26.32 58.76 14.24
N VAL A 39 -26.11 58.03 15.34
CA VAL A 39 -26.14 58.55 16.70
C VAL A 39 -24.86 58.08 17.40
N ASP A 40 -23.96 59.03 17.57
CA ASP A 40 -22.90 59.02 18.56
C ASP A 40 -23.53 59.06 19.96
N SER A 41 -23.29 58.02 20.75
CA SER A 41 -23.43 58.09 22.20
C SER A 41 -22.41 57.15 22.82
N GLY A 42 -21.36 57.75 23.36
CA GLY A 42 -20.29 57.07 24.06
C GLY A 42 -20.77 56.19 25.22
N LEU A 43 -20.07 55.07 25.39
CA LEU A 43 -19.99 54.35 26.65
C LEU A 43 -18.55 54.47 27.17
N PRO A 44 -18.36 54.76 28.48
CA PRO A 44 -17.06 54.99 29.06
C PRO A 44 -16.34 53.68 29.40
N GLY A 45 -15.10 53.57 28.94
CA GLY A 45 -13.94 52.92 29.57
C GLY A 45 -14.09 51.50 30.13
N ASP A 46 -13.49 50.53 29.45
CA ASP A 46 -12.66 49.54 30.12
C ASP A 46 -11.24 49.60 29.52
N ASP A 47 -10.34 50.20 30.30
CA ASP A 47 -8.90 50.26 30.04
C ASP A 47 -8.29 48.88 30.33
N THR A 48 -8.17 48.04 29.30
CA THR A 48 -7.06 47.09 29.24
C THR A 48 -6.22 47.41 28.00
N GLY A 49 -5.18 48.22 28.21
CA GLY A 49 -4.22 48.64 27.19
C GLY A 49 -3.43 47.48 26.60
N ALA A 50 -4.02 46.76 25.65
CA ALA A 50 -3.27 46.03 24.64
C ALA A 50 -3.02 46.97 23.46
N PRO A 51 -1.75 47.16 23.02
CA PRO A 51 -1.48 47.94 21.82
C PRO A 51 -2.18 47.31 20.61
N PRO A 52 -2.62 48.11 19.61
CA PRO A 52 -3.15 47.56 18.36
C PRO A 52 -2.11 46.61 17.77
N LEU A 53 -2.54 45.40 17.38
CA LEU A 53 -1.66 44.36 16.83
C LEU A 53 -0.86 44.93 15.65
N MET A 54 0.41 45.24 15.89
CA MET A 54 1.37 45.64 14.87
C MET A 54 2.04 44.39 14.34
N CYS A 55 1.88 44.11 13.05
CA CYS A 55 2.57 42.99 12.43
C CYS A 55 4.06 43.29 12.27
N PRO A 56 4.95 42.30 12.50
CA PRO A 56 6.36 42.41 12.17
C PRO A 56 6.58 42.73 10.68
N ASP A 57 7.69 43.36 10.35
CA ASP A 57 8.06 43.69 8.97
C ASP A 57 7.99 42.44 8.07
N GLY A 58 7.24 42.54 6.96
CA GLY A 58 7.02 41.45 6.02
C GLY A 58 5.75 40.63 6.25
N GLN A 59 5.02 40.84 7.35
CA GLN A 59 3.74 40.18 7.61
C GLN A 59 2.55 41.12 7.37
N THR A 60 1.42 40.54 6.94
CA THR A 60 0.17 41.25 6.70
C THR A 60 -0.86 40.84 7.74
N ARG A 61 -1.63 41.81 8.24
CA ARG A 61 -2.72 41.57 9.19
C ARG A 61 -3.92 40.94 8.47
N CYS A 62 -4.30 39.75 8.90
CA CYS A 62 -5.49 39.04 8.46
C CYS A 62 -6.41 38.82 9.67
N GLY A 63 -7.36 39.72 9.87
CA GLY A 63 -8.20 39.77 11.08
C GLY A 63 -7.37 40.12 12.32
N ASP A 64 -7.32 39.21 13.28
CA ASP A 64 -6.65 39.40 14.58
C ASP A 64 -5.26 38.75 14.64
N ALA A 65 -4.73 38.28 13.51
CA ALA A 65 -3.41 37.66 13.41
C ALA A 65 -2.60 38.20 12.22
N CYS A 66 -1.28 38.00 12.27
CA CYS A 66 -0.33 38.39 11.24
C CYS A 66 0.21 37.15 10.52
N PHE A 67 0.19 37.18 9.19
CA PHE A 67 0.70 36.08 8.36
C PHE A 67 1.63 36.62 7.28
N ASP A 68 2.67 35.84 6.97
CA ASP A 68 3.54 36.12 5.83
C ASP A 68 2.88 35.61 4.56
N LEU A 69 2.26 36.51 3.80
CA LEU A 69 1.56 36.16 2.57
C LEU A 69 2.50 35.59 1.50
N THR A 70 3.82 35.65 1.68
CA THR A 70 4.79 35.12 0.71
C THR A 70 5.09 33.63 0.92
N SER A 71 4.84 33.10 2.11
CA SER A 71 5.26 31.75 2.52
C SER A 71 4.20 30.96 3.29
N ASP A 72 3.16 31.63 3.80
CA ASP A 72 2.07 30.98 4.52
C ASP A 72 1.10 30.27 3.56
N ARG A 73 0.96 28.96 3.74
CA ARG A 73 0.10 28.10 2.89
C ARG A 73 -1.38 28.46 2.99
N ALA A 74 -1.84 28.92 4.16
CA ALA A 74 -3.24 29.24 4.41
C ALA A 74 -3.60 30.67 3.97
N HIS A 75 -2.60 31.54 3.80
CA HIS A 75 -2.76 32.96 3.48
C HIS A 75 -1.88 33.38 2.28
N CYS A 76 -1.76 32.53 1.26
CA CYS A 76 -0.77 32.71 0.20
C CYS A 76 -1.15 33.83 -0.78
N GLY A 77 -0.48 34.98 -0.70
CA GLY A 77 -0.73 36.18 -1.49
C GLY A 77 -1.98 36.96 -1.10
N SER A 78 -2.82 36.43 -0.22
CA SER A 78 -3.98 37.13 0.37
C SER A 78 -4.46 36.41 1.63
N CYS A 79 -5.14 37.12 2.51
CA CYS A 79 -5.62 36.63 3.80
C CYS A 79 -6.61 35.46 3.78
N GLU A 80 -7.17 35.09 2.63
CA GLU A 80 -8.17 34.00 2.55
C GLU A 80 -7.76 32.91 1.54
N ARG A 81 -6.52 32.93 1.05
CA ARG A 81 -6.08 32.03 -0.02
C ARG A 81 -5.25 30.86 0.49
N LEU A 82 -5.93 29.74 0.71
CA LEU A 82 -5.34 28.43 0.99
C LEU A 82 -4.82 27.78 -0.31
N CYS A 83 -3.58 27.28 -0.29
CA CYS A 83 -3.04 26.48 -1.39
C CYS A 83 -3.64 25.08 -1.47
N GLY A 84 -3.78 24.54 -2.69
CA GLY A 84 -4.36 23.23 -2.94
C GLY A 84 -3.52 22.07 -2.40
N ASP A 85 -4.09 20.87 -2.36
CA ASP A 85 -3.37 19.66 -1.93
C ASP A 85 -2.09 19.47 -2.78
N GLY A 86 -0.94 19.32 -2.12
CA GLY A 86 0.38 19.22 -2.78
C GLY A 86 1.09 20.54 -3.11
N GLU A 87 0.50 21.71 -2.81
CA GLU A 87 1.11 23.02 -3.10
C GLU A 87 1.65 23.77 -1.86
N SER A 88 2.85 24.33 -1.94
CA SER A 88 3.38 25.26 -0.92
C SER A 88 3.25 26.70 -1.38
N CYS A 89 3.14 27.64 -0.45
CA CYS A 89 3.22 29.06 -0.80
C CYS A 89 4.68 29.47 -1.00
N SER A 90 4.98 30.03 -2.18
CA SER A 90 6.29 30.60 -2.49
C SER A 90 6.10 31.90 -3.28
N SER A 91 6.67 32.98 -2.75
CA SER A 91 6.58 34.32 -3.35
C SER A 91 5.14 34.74 -3.65
N SER A 92 4.25 34.52 -2.67
CA SER A 92 2.82 34.89 -2.74
C SER A 92 2.02 34.13 -3.80
N THR A 93 2.56 33.02 -4.30
CA THR A 93 1.90 32.10 -5.23
C THR A 93 1.91 30.68 -4.70
N CYS A 94 0.78 30.00 -4.80
CA CYS A 94 0.72 28.57 -4.55
C CYS A 94 1.46 27.87 -5.68
N GLN A 95 2.51 27.13 -5.33
CA GLN A 95 3.37 26.42 -6.25
C GLN A 95 3.51 24.97 -5.76
N THR A 96 3.40 24.02 -6.67
CA THR A 96 3.62 22.60 -6.36
C THR A 96 5.10 22.37 -6.01
N SER A 97 5.40 21.95 -4.78
CA SER A 97 6.76 21.63 -4.35
C SER A 97 6.96 20.12 -4.26
N CYS A 98 7.55 19.54 -5.31
CA CYS A 98 8.05 18.17 -5.25
C CYS A 98 9.44 18.13 -4.59
N ALA A 99 9.75 17.04 -3.88
CA ALA A 99 11.07 16.84 -3.30
C ALA A 99 12.16 16.83 -4.39
N ALA A 100 13.40 17.20 -4.04
CA ALA A 100 14.51 17.24 -5.00
C ALA A 100 14.67 15.89 -5.72
N GLY A 101 14.55 15.89 -7.06
CA GLY A 101 14.60 14.69 -7.89
C GLY A 101 13.23 14.19 -8.39
N GLN A 102 12.12 14.76 -7.94
CA GLN A 102 10.77 14.41 -8.40
C GLN A 102 10.18 15.49 -9.33
N THR A 103 9.37 15.07 -10.30
CA THR A 103 8.69 15.94 -11.28
C THR A 103 7.19 15.97 -11.00
N SER A 104 6.56 17.13 -11.14
CA SER A 104 5.10 17.28 -10.99
C SER A 104 4.38 16.83 -12.26
N CYS A 105 3.55 15.80 -12.12
CA CYS A 105 2.78 15.20 -13.20
C CYS A 105 1.30 15.16 -12.80
N GLY A 106 0.52 16.12 -13.29
CA GLY A 106 -0.92 16.22 -13.01
C GLY A 106 -1.27 16.44 -11.53
N GLY A 107 -0.40 17.10 -10.76
CA GLY A 107 -0.60 17.35 -9.32
C GLY A 107 -0.04 16.26 -8.40
N ALA A 108 0.56 15.20 -8.95
CA ALA A 108 1.29 14.18 -8.19
C ALA A 108 2.80 14.31 -8.44
N CYS A 109 3.60 14.15 -7.39
CA CYS A 109 5.06 14.11 -7.51
C CYS A 109 5.53 12.70 -7.83
N VAL A 110 6.15 12.52 -9.00
CA VAL A 110 6.64 11.24 -9.49
C VAL A 110 8.14 11.31 -9.78
N ASP A 111 8.85 10.21 -9.54
CA ASP A 111 10.28 10.10 -9.89
C ASP A 111 10.41 9.63 -11.35
N THR A 112 10.59 10.58 -12.26
CA THR A 112 10.71 10.30 -13.69
C THR A 112 12.00 9.56 -14.05
N ALA A 113 12.94 9.39 -13.12
CA ALA A 113 14.15 8.61 -13.36
C ALA A 113 13.97 7.09 -13.17
N SER A 114 12.96 6.68 -12.39
CA SER A 114 12.78 5.29 -11.97
C SER A 114 11.35 4.75 -12.09
N ASP A 115 10.34 5.61 -12.22
CA ASP A 115 8.94 5.21 -12.34
C ASP A 115 8.62 4.70 -13.77
N PRO A 116 8.26 3.42 -13.95
CA PRO A 116 7.90 2.86 -15.25
C PRO A 116 6.64 3.46 -15.88
N ALA A 117 5.76 4.11 -15.10
CA ALA A 117 4.57 4.79 -15.62
C ALA A 117 4.87 6.22 -16.10
N HIS A 118 5.99 6.80 -15.70
CA HIS A 118 6.34 8.21 -15.93
C HIS A 118 7.83 8.40 -16.31
N CYS A 119 8.38 7.49 -17.13
CA CYS A 119 9.81 7.37 -17.36
C CYS A 119 10.36 8.43 -18.32
N GLY A 120 11.15 9.37 -17.80
CA GLY A 120 11.67 10.53 -18.52
C GLY A 120 10.64 11.66 -18.72
N GLY A 121 9.39 11.48 -18.30
CA GLY A 121 8.33 12.48 -18.43
C GLY A 121 6.96 12.00 -17.92
N CYS A 122 6.07 12.95 -17.67
CA CYS A 122 4.80 12.76 -16.96
C CYS A 122 3.75 11.86 -17.60
N ASP A 123 3.93 11.46 -18.86
CA ASP A 123 2.99 10.59 -19.58
C ASP A 123 3.74 9.50 -20.36
N THR A 124 5.00 9.23 -19.99
CA THR A 124 5.88 8.31 -20.71
C THR A 124 5.91 6.96 -20.01
N ALA A 125 4.91 6.13 -20.26
CA ALA A 125 4.88 4.77 -19.75
C ALA A 125 5.80 3.83 -20.55
N CYS A 126 6.65 3.08 -19.86
CA CYS A 126 7.42 2.00 -20.47
C CYS A 126 6.50 0.84 -20.88
N SER A 127 6.84 0.15 -21.97
CA SER A 127 6.11 -1.06 -22.36
C SER A 127 6.28 -2.18 -21.31
N ALA A 128 5.39 -3.17 -21.31
CA ALA A 128 5.38 -4.26 -20.33
C ALA A 128 6.67 -5.10 -20.24
N VAL A 129 7.61 -4.91 -21.17
CA VAL A 129 8.90 -5.62 -21.24
C VAL A 129 10.10 -4.71 -20.96
N GLN A 130 9.87 -3.46 -20.55
CA GLN A 130 10.89 -2.45 -20.26
C GLN A 130 10.85 -2.03 -18.79
N THR A 131 12.00 -1.61 -18.26
CA THR A 131 12.15 -0.98 -16.94
C THR A 131 12.64 0.45 -17.10
N CYS A 132 12.18 1.35 -16.22
CA CYS A 132 12.69 2.72 -16.21
C CYS A 132 14.03 2.77 -15.48
N ALA A 133 15.07 3.22 -16.17
CA ALA A 133 16.38 3.43 -15.57
C ALA A 133 17.00 4.72 -16.10
N ALA A 134 17.35 5.63 -15.17
CA ALA A 134 17.90 6.94 -15.47
C ALA A 134 17.03 7.78 -16.43
N GLY A 135 15.71 7.66 -16.32
CA GLY A 135 14.76 8.42 -17.13
C GLY A 135 14.60 7.95 -18.57
N ALA A 136 15.02 6.72 -18.87
CA ALA A 136 14.78 6.07 -20.16
C ALA A 136 14.19 4.67 -19.97
N CYS A 137 13.22 4.32 -20.82
CA CYS A 137 12.68 2.96 -20.88
C CYS A 137 13.73 2.03 -21.50
N GLN A 138 14.34 1.19 -20.67
CA GLN A 138 15.37 0.25 -21.08
C GLN A 138 14.80 -1.17 -21.10
N THR A 139 15.07 -1.91 -22.17
CA THR A 139 14.81 -3.35 -22.24
C THR A 139 15.92 -4.08 -21.49
N ALA A 140 15.57 -4.94 -20.53
CA ALA A 140 16.54 -5.85 -19.91
C ALA A 140 17.21 -6.69 -21.01
N ALA A 141 18.53 -6.56 -21.15
CA ALA A 141 19.30 -7.19 -22.22
C ALA A 141 19.18 -8.73 -22.17
N MET A 142 18.57 -9.33 -23.21
CA MET A 142 18.35 -10.78 -23.30
C MET A 142 19.17 -11.51 -24.38
N CYS A 143 19.97 -10.85 -25.22
CA CYS A 143 20.78 -11.55 -26.22
C CYS A 143 22.22 -11.79 -25.72
N THR A 144 22.67 -13.04 -25.80
CA THR A 144 24.06 -13.43 -25.52
C THR A 144 25.04 -12.80 -26.52
N ALA A 145 26.29 -12.61 -26.09
CA ALA A 145 27.35 -12.05 -26.92
C ALA A 145 27.46 -12.78 -28.28
N GLY A 146 27.41 -12.02 -29.38
CA GLY A 146 27.43 -12.55 -30.76
C GLY A 146 26.07 -12.59 -31.46
N GLN A 147 24.97 -12.27 -30.77
CA GLN A 147 23.62 -12.21 -31.36
C GLN A 147 23.09 -10.78 -31.44
N THR A 148 22.27 -10.50 -32.46
CA THR A 148 21.61 -9.20 -32.68
C THR A 148 20.10 -9.36 -32.46
N ASP A 149 19.48 -8.42 -31.73
CA ASP A 149 18.02 -8.38 -31.58
C ASP A 149 17.37 -7.88 -32.87
N CYS A 150 16.59 -8.75 -33.50
CA CYS A 150 15.84 -8.45 -34.71
C CYS A 150 14.33 -8.38 -34.45
N GLY A 151 13.91 -7.51 -33.52
CA GLY A 151 12.50 -7.24 -33.23
C GLY A 151 11.87 -8.22 -32.23
N GLY A 152 12.63 -8.59 -31.19
CA GLY A 152 12.22 -9.52 -30.14
C GLY A 152 12.76 -10.94 -30.30
N ALA A 153 13.60 -11.19 -31.29
CA ALA A 153 14.26 -12.47 -31.53
C ALA A 153 15.78 -12.28 -31.64
N CYS A 154 16.55 -12.98 -30.80
CA CYS A 154 18.01 -12.98 -30.87
C CYS A 154 18.47 -13.84 -32.04
N VAL A 155 19.08 -13.22 -33.05
CA VAL A 155 19.52 -13.89 -34.28
C VAL A 155 21.03 -13.71 -34.46
N ASP A 156 21.73 -14.79 -34.82
CA ASP A 156 23.13 -14.72 -35.24
C ASP A 156 23.22 -14.30 -36.71
N THR A 157 23.48 -13.02 -36.95
CA THR A 157 23.52 -12.42 -38.28
C THR A 157 24.73 -12.86 -39.11
N SER A 158 25.68 -13.61 -38.52
CA SER A 158 26.84 -14.13 -39.25
C SER A 158 26.53 -15.38 -40.09
N ILE A 159 25.44 -16.09 -39.76
CA ILE A 159 25.08 -17.38 -40.39
C ILE A 159 23.60 -17.48 -40.78
N ALA A 160 22.73 -16.61 -40.27
CA ALA A 160 21.29 -16.70 -40.52
C ALA A 160 20.94 -16.27 -41.95
N PHE A 161 20.41 -17.21 -42.75
CA PHE A 161 20.03 -16.97 -44.15
C PHE A 161 19.07 -15.78 -44.35
N ALA A 162 18.10 -15.59 -43.44
CA ALA A 162 17.10 -14.52 -43.51
C ALA A 162 17.53 -13.20 -42.85
N HIS A 163 18.70 -13.17 -42.19
CA HIS A 163 19.22 -12.04 -41.43
C HIS A 163 20.74 -11.87 -41.64
N CYS A 164 21.23 -12.12 -42.86
CA CYS A 164 22.65 -12.21 -43.15
C CYS A 164 23.32 -10.82 -43.15
N GLY A 165 24.18 -10.58 -42.15
CA GLY A 165 24.86 -9.30 -41.91
C GLY A 165 23.94 -8.20 -41.35
N GLY A 166 22.68 -8.51 -41.03
CA GLY A 166 21.73 -7.56 -40.46
C GLY A 166 20.29 -8.06 -40.47
N CYS A 167 19.45 -7.48 -39.62
CA CYS A 167 18.04 -7.90 -39.49
C CYS A 167 17.25 -7.73 -40.79
N GLY A 168 16.52 -8.78 -41.20
CA GLY A 168 15.65 -8.77 -42.37
C GLY A 168 16.37 -8.91 -43.73
N ARG A 169 17.68 -9.11 -43.74
CA ARG A 169 18.47 -9.27 -44.97
C ARG A 169 18.57 -10.75 -45.38
N SER A 170 17.71 -11.17 -46.30
CA SER A 170 17.73 -12.54 -46.86
C SER A 170 18.70 -12.68 -48.03
N CYS A 171 19.44 -13.79 -48.12
CA CYS A 171 20.29 -14.10 -49.29
C CYS A 171 19.47 -14.54 -50.51
N ALA A 172 20.05 -14.39 -51.72
CA ALA A 172 19.39 -14.81 -52.95
C ALA A 172 19.33 -16.35 -53.08
N PRO A 173 18.39 -16.91 -53.86
CA PRO A 173 18.34 -18.35 -54.12
C PRO A 173 19.68 -18.87 -54.70
N GLY A 174 20.30 -19.84 -54.02
CA GLY A 174 21.60 -20.41 -54.41
C GLY A 174 22.83 -19.80 -53.70
N GLU A 175 22.62 -18.86 -52.79
CA GLU A 175 23.67 -18.30 -51.92
C GLU A 175 23.56 -18.83 -50.48
N ARG A 176 24.68 -18.80 -49.76
CA ARG A 176 24.72 -19.08 -48.31
C ARG A 176 25.26 -17.88 -47.54
N CYS A 177 24.79 -17.70 -46.32
CA CYS A 177 25.33 -16.71 -45.40
C CYS A 177 26.59 -17.26 -44.71
N THR A 178 27.72 -16.60 -44.90
CA THR A 178 28.98 -16.91 -44.21
C THR A 178 29.61 -15.60 -43.76
N GLU A 179 29.89 -15.50 -42.46
CA GLU A 179 30.48 -14.29 -41.84
C GLU A 179 29.67 -13.01 -42.13
N GLY A 180 28.34 -13.14 -42.24
CA GLY A 180 27.45 -12.00 -42.49
C GLY A 180 27.42 -11.52 -43.96
N ALA A 181 27.99 -12.28 -44.89
CA ALA A 181 27.92 -12.02 -46.32
C ALA A 181 27.27 -13.20 -47.09
N CYS A 182 26.40 -12.87 -48.04
CA CYS A 182 25.84 -13.84 -48.98
C CYS A 182 26.88 -14.14 -50.08
N SER A 183 27.16 -15.42 -50.33
CA SER A 183 28.15 -15.84 -51.34
C SER A 183 27.65 -17.04 -52.17
N PRO A 184 27.91 -17.09 -53.50
CA PRO A 184 27.50 -18.19 -54.36
C PRO A 184 28.27 -19.48 -54.03
N SER A 185 27.54 -20.58 -53.85
CA SER A 185 28.16 -21.89 -53.61
C SER A 185 28.83 -22.42 -54.88
N ALA A 186 30.15 -22.61 -54.87
CA ALA A 186 30.82 -23.48 -55.84
C ALA A 186 30.33 -24.93 -55.67
N CYS A 187 30.22 -25.68 -56.77
CA CYS A 187 29.81 -27.08 -56.72
C CYS A 187 30.83 -27.92 -55.93
N PRO A 188 30.37 -28.93 -55.16
CA PRO A 188 31.26 -29.88 -54.51
C PRO A 188 32.26 -30.52 -55.48
N ALA A 189 33.43 -30.91 -54.99
CA ALA A 189 34.46 -31.56 -55.81
C ALA A 189 33.89 -32.81 -56.50
N GLY A 190 34.08 -32.89 -57.83
CA GLY A 190 33.54 -33.98 -58.67
C GLY A 190 32.22 -33.67 -59.37
N GLN A 191 31.60 -32.51 -59.13
CA GLN A 191 30.37 -32.08 -59.83
C GLN A 191 30.64 -30.93 -60.81
N THR A 192 29.91 -30.91 -61.93
CA THR A 192 29.99 -29.89 -62.97
C THR A 192 28.79 -28.94 -62.88
N ARG A 193 29.02 -27.63 -63.03
CA ARG A 193 27.95 -26.63 -63.04
C ARG A 193 27.23 -26.62 -64.38
N CYS A 194 25.97 -27.01 -64.39
CA CYS A 194 25.08 -26.96 -65.55
C CYS A 194 23.95 -25.96 -65.24
N GLY A 195 24.20 -24.68 -65.55
CA GLY A 195 23.29 -23.58 -65.21
C GLY A 195 23.30 -23.24 -63.71
N SER A 196 22.12 -23.30 -63.07
CA SER A 196 21.96 -23.11 -61.62
C SER A 196 22.14 -24.40 -60.80
N ALA A 197 22.28 -25.55 -61.45
CA ALA A 197 22.42 -26.85 -60.79
C ALA A 197 23.85 -27.40 -60.90
N CYS A 198 24.28 -28.10 -59.85
CA CYS A 198 25.47 -28.93 -59.87
C CYS A 198 25.05 -30.36 -60.22
N VAL A 199 25.62 -30.95 -61.27
CA VAL A 199 25.30 -32.31 -61.72
C VAL A 199 26.56 -33.16 -61.80
N ASP A 200 26.43 -34.46 -61.57
CA ASP A 200 27.53 -35.43 -61.67
C ASP A 200 27.62 -35.96 -63.11
N THR A 201 28.51 -35.39 -63.92
CA THR A 201 28.68 -35.83 -65.31
C THR A 201 29.32 -37.21 -65.44
N ALA A 202 29.80 -37.83 -64.36
CA ALA A 202 30.36 -39.18 -64.38
C ALA A 202 29.32 -40.28 -64.19
N GLY A 203 28.18 -39.99 -63.54
CA GLY A 203 27.16 -40.96 -63.18
C GLY A 203 25.71 -40.56 -63.46
N ASP A 204 25.42 -39.28 -63.75
CA ASP A 204 24.07 -38.81 -64.07
C ASP A 204 23.67 -39.22 -65.49
N ILE A 205 22.61 -40.03 -65.60
CA ILE A 205 22.10 -40.55 -66.87
C ILE A 205 21.59 -39.44 -67.80
N GLY A 206 21.18 -38.28 -67.29
CA GLY A 206 20.72 -37.12 -68.04
C GLY A 206 21.81 -36.12 -68.40
N ASN A 207 23.01 -36.26 -67.81
CA ASN A 207 24.15 -35.37 -67.97
C ASN A 207 25.47 -36.14 -68.21
N CYS A 208 25.40 -37.30 -68.86
CA CYS A 208 26.50 -38.25 -68.96
C CYS A 208 27.64 -37.75 -69.85
N GLY A 209 28.77 -37.45 -69.23
CA GLY A 209 29.98 -36.89 -69.84
C GLY A 209 29.93 -35.38 -70.08
N MET A 210 28.73 -34.78 -70.12
CA MET A 210 28.53 -33.33 -70.27
C MET A 210 27.09 -32.93 -69.90
N CYS A 211 26.89 -31.65 -69.59
CA CYS A 211 25.56 -31.08 -69.34
C CYS A 211 24.56 -31.42 -70.46
N GLY A 212 23.40 -31.95 -70.09
CA GLY A 212 22.28 -32.22 -71.00
C GLY A 212 22.41 -33.45 -71.90
N ARG A 213 23.46 -34.26 -71.77
CA ARG A 213 23.62 -35.50 -72.54
C ARG A 213 22.95 -36.68 -71.83
N SER A 214 21.80 -37.12 -72.34
CA SER A 214 21.09 -38.29 -71.82
C SER A 214 21.51 -39.61 -72.49
N CYS A 215 21.63 -40.70 -71.72
CA CYS A 215 21.86 -42.06 -72.27
C CYS A 215 20.56 -42.69 -72.81
N ALA A 216 20.67 -43.66 -73.72
CA ALA A 216 19.51 -44.32 -74.32
C ALA A 216 18.84 -45.29 -73.32
N ALA A 217 17.59 -45.67 -73.62
CA ALA A 217 16.85 -46.62 -72.79
C ALA A 217 17.60 -47.97 -72.69
N GLY A 218 17.92 -48.37 -71.46
CA GLY A 218 18.70 -49.59 -71.17
C GLY A 218 20.21 -49.37 -70.98
N GLU A 219 20.70 -48.13 -71.14
CA GLU A 219 22.09 -47.77 -70.86
C GLU A 219 22.26 -47.12 -69.47
N SER A 220 23.45 -47.22 -68.89
CA SER A 220 23.84 -46.52 -67.66
C SER A 220 25.03 -45.60 -67.92
N CYS A 221 25.10 -44.46 -67.23
CA CYS A 221 26.28 -43.60 -67.26
C CYS A 221 27.38 -44.15 -66.35
N VAL A 222 28.50 -44.54 -66.94
CA VAL A 222 29.68 -45.06 -66.22
C VAL A 222 30.90 -44.26 -66.65
N ALA A 223 31.48 -43.53 -65.69
CA ALA A 223 32.64 -42.66 -65.92
C ALA A 223 32.45 -41.66 -67.08
N GLY A 224 31.23 -41.14 -67.24
CA GLY A 224 30.88 -40.19 -68.29
C GLY A 224 30.58 -40.79 -69.67
N ALA A 225 30.48 -42.11 -69.78
CA ALA A 225 30.08 -42.82 -71.00
C ALA A 225 28.80 -43.65 -70.77
N CYS A 226 27.89 -43.62 -71.75
CA CYS A 226 26.71 -44.49 -71.76
C CYS A 226 27.13 -45.92 -72.16
N GLN A 227 26.78 -46.92 -71.35
CA GLN A 227 27.14 -48.33 -71.54
C GLN A 227 25.95 -49.27 -71.33
N SER A 228 25.93 -50.41 -72.02
CA SER A 228 24.82 -51.37 -72.06
C SER A 228 24.86 -52.49 -71.00
N ALA A 229 25.90 -52.56 -70.14
CA ALA A 229 25.99 -53.53 -69.04
C ALA A 229 26.86 -53.01 -67.88
N CYS A 230 26.56 -53.45 -66.65
CA CYS A 230 27.32 -53.07 -65.46
C CYS A 230 28.70 -53.74 -65.44
N ALA A 231 29.76 -52.95 -65.30
CA ALA A 231 31.10 -53.49 -65.04
C ALA A 231 31.13 -54.18 -63.67
N ALA A 232 31.68 -55.41 -63.62
CA ALA A 232 31.88 -56.13 -62.37
C ALA A 232 32.72 -55.27 -61.39
N PRO A 233 32.42 -55.26 -60.08
CA PRO A 233 31.53 -56.18 -59.34
C PRO A 233 30.07 -55.73 -59.22
N ARG A 234 29.65 -54.67 -59.92
CA ARG A 234 28.28 -54.14 -59.81
C ARG A 234 27.27 -55.06 -60.51
N ARG A 235 26.08 -55.21 -59.92
CA ARG A 235 24.95 -55.96 -60.50
C ARG A 235 23.89 -55.01 -61.03
N SER A 236 23.22 -55.43 -62.08
CA SER A 236 22.04 -54.76 -62.62
C SER A 236 20.85 -54.98 -61.69
N CYS A 237 20.37 -53.91 -61.06
CA CYS A 237 19.20 -53.94 -60.18
C CYS A 237 18.04 -53.16 -60.81
N PRO A 238 16.82 -53.74 -60.88
CA PRO A 238 15.63 -53.02 -61.30
C PRO A 238 15.30 -51.87 -60.33
N SER A 239 15.04 -50.68 -60.86
CA SER A 239 14.51 -49.53 -60.11
C SER A 239 13.37 -48.87 -60.90
N GLY A 240 12.15 -49.39 -60.72
CA GLY A 240 11.02 -49.01 -61.57
C GLY A 240 11.20 -49.54 -63.00
N GLU A 241 10.90 -48.71 -64.00
CA GLU A 241 11.08 -49.03 -65.45
C GLU A 241 12.54 -48.94 -65.93
N MET A 242 13.50 -48.65 -65.03
CA MET A 242 14.92 -48.47 -65.35
C MET A 242 15.79 -49.52 -64.64
N THR A 243 16.95 -49.83 -65.21
CA THR A 243 17.98 -50.67 -64.59
C THR A 243 19.16 -49.81 -64.17
N VAL A 244 19.59 -49.94 -62.92
CA VAL A 244 20.74 -49.22 -62.37
C VAL A 244 21.82 -50.19 -61.90
N CYS A 245 23.08 -49.81 -62.04
CA CYS A 245 24.23 -50.60 -61.60
C CYS A 245 24.56 -50.37 -60.12
N VAL A 246 24.29 -51.37 -59.29
CA VAL A 246 24.47 -51.30 -57.84
C VAL A 246 25.56 -52.26 -57.37
N ASP A 247 26.44 -51.80 -56.47
CA ASP A 247 27.38 -52.67 -55.78
C ASP A 247 26.71 -53.37 -54.60
N VAL A 248 26.21 -54.58 -54.83
CA VAL A 248 25.52 -55.37 -53.79
C VAL A 248 26.43 -55.79 -52.62
N SER A 249 27.74 -55.55 -52.69
CA SER A 249 28.65 -55.85 -51.57
C SER A 249 28.73 -54.75 -50.52
N SER A 250 28.32 -53.52 -50.88
CA SER A 250 28.47 -52.31 -50.07
C SER A 250 27.21 -51.43 -50.03
N ASP A 251 26.28 -51.61 -50.98
CA ASP A 251 25.02 -50.87 -51.04
C ASP A 251 24.02 -51.38 -50.00
N SER A 252 23.66 -50.50 -49.06
CA SER A 252 22.73 -50.83 -47.97
C SER A 252 21.27 -51.04 -48.41
N ALA A 253 20.86 -50.64 -49.60
CA ALA A 253 19.52 -50.89 -50.14
C ALA A 253 19.44 -52.18 -50.97
N ASN A 254 20.60 -52.76 -51.34
CA ASN A 254 20.70 -53.91 -52.24
C ASN A 254 21.76 -54.91 -51.75
N CYS A 255 21.82 -55.16 -50.44
CA CYS A 255 22.91 -55.89 -49.83
C CYS A 255 22.84 -57.40 -50.11
N GLY A 256 23.84 -57.95 -50.78
CA GLY A 256 23.90 -59.35 -51.22
C GLY A 256 23.02 -59.66 -52.45
N ALA A 257 21.89 -58.97 -52.60
CA ALA A 257 20.97 -59.08 -53.74
C ALA A 257 20.17 -57.78 -53.95
N CYS A 258 19.69 -57.56 -55.17
CA CYS A 258 18.83 -56.42 -55.50
C CYS A 258 17.56 -56.42 -54.63
N GLY A 259 17.21 -55.26 -54.08
CA GLY A 259 16.05 -55.09 -53.20
C GLY A 259 16.22 -55.61 -51.77
N ASN A 260 17.37 -56.20 -51.40
CA ASN A 260 17.64 -56.61 -50.03
C ASN A 260 18.18 -55.43 -49.20
N ALA A 261 17.28 -54.56 -48.74
CA ALA A 261 17.64 -53.42 -47.93
C ALA A 261 17.97 -53.82 -46.48
N CYS A 262 19.09 -53.31 -45.96
CA CYS A 262 19.48 -53.46 -44.58
C CYS A 262 18.53 -52.69 -43.65
N SER A 263 18.27 -53.27 -42.47
CA SER A 263 17.42 -52.64 -41.46
C SER A 263 18.10 -51.42 -40.84
N MET A 264 17.34 -50.53 -40.22
CA MET A 264 17.83 -49.23 -39.71
C MET A 264 19.12 -49.34 -38.88
N GLY A 265 20.18 -48.70 -39.38
CA GLY A 265 21.49 -48.60 -38.71
C GLY A 265 22.49 -49.70 -39.09
N GLN A 266 22.05 -50.76 -39.78
CA GLN A 266 22.94 -51.77 -40.35
C GLN A 266 23.62 -51.23 -41.62
N ARG A 267 24.82 -51.74 -41.90
CA ARG A 267 25.57 -51.46 -43.13
C ARG A 267 25.73 -52.75 -43.93
N CYS A 268 25.80 -52.61 -45.24
CA CYS A 268 26.20 -53.73 -46.08
C CYS A 268 27.71 -53.92 -45.99
N THR A 269 28.15 -55.07 -45.50
CA THR A 269 29.56 -55.43 -45.41
C THR A 269 29.75 -56.79 -46.05
N ALA A 270 30.47 -56.83 -47.17
CA ALA A 270 30.71 -58.04 -47.96
C ALA A 270 29.41 -58.77 -48.37
N GLY A 271 28.36 -58.02 -48.70
CA GLY A 271 27.08 -58.59 -49.14
C GLY A 271 26.19 -59.12 -48.03
N SER A 272 26.48 -58.81 -46.75
CA SER A 272 25.62 -59.12 -45.60
C SER A 272 25.34 -57.87 -44.77
N CYS A 273 24.09 -57.71 -44.32
CA CYS A 273 23.70 -56.63 -43.42
C CYS A 273 24.24 -56.90 -42.01
N ALA A 274 25.15 -56.06 -41.54
CA ALA A 274 25.78 -56.18 -40.24
C ALA A 274 25.74 -54.84 -39.51
N CYS A 275 25.78 -54.87 -38.18
CA CYS A 275 25.97 -53.64 -37.41
C CYS A 275 27.40 -53.14 -37.51
N PRO A 276 27.63 -51.82 -37.43
CA PRO A 276 28.97 -51.26 -37.30
C PRO A 276 29.72 -51.88 -36.12
N THR A 277 31.04 -51.98 -36.24
CA THR A 277 31.91 -52.48 -35.16
C THR A 277 31.62 -51.76 -33.84
N GLY A 278 31.39 -52.54 -32.78
CA GLY A 278 31.06 -52.01 -31.45
C GLY A 278 29.56 -51.87 -31.16
N GLN A 279 28.68 -52.14 -32.13
CA GLN A 279 27.22 -52.16 -31.93
C GLN A 279 26.65 -53.57 -32.02
N THR A 280 25.61 -53.83 -31.25
CA THR A 280 24.88 -55.10 -31.22
C THR A 280 23.57 -54.97 -32.01
N ALA A 281 23.23 -55.99 -32.78
CA ALA A 281 21.94 -56.05 -33.48
C ALA A 281 20.82 -56.43 -32.50
N CYS A 282 19.96 -55.48 -32.17
CA CYS A 282 18.80 -55.65 -31.29
C CYS A 282 17.50 -55.46 -32.10
N GLY A 283 16.85 -56.55 -32.49
CA GLY A 283 15.58 -56.50 -33.24
C GLY A 283 15.69 -55.75 -34.58
N GLY A 284 16.81 -55.91 -35.30
CA GLY A 284 17.06 -55.25 -36.59
C GLY A 284 17.63 -53.82 -36.50
N ARG A 285 17.86 -53.29 -35.29
CA ARG A 285 18.51 -51.99 -35.06
C ARG A 285 19.89 -52.18 -34.46
N CYS A 286 20.83 -51.32 -34.82
CA CYS A 286 22.18 -51.32 -34.24
C CYS A 286 22.26 -50.37 -33.06
N LEU A 287 22.56 -50.92 -31.87
CA LEU A 287 22.61 -50.19 -30.61
C LEU A 287 23.96 -50.46 -29.92
N ASP A 288 24.54 -49.44 -29.31
CA ASP A 288 25.74 -49.59 -28.49
C ASP A 288 25.33 -50.01 -27.07
N THR A 289 25.41 -51.30 -26.78
CA THR A 289 25.04 -51.85 -25.47
C THR A 289 26.00 -51.43 -24.35
N ARG A 290 27.08 -50.69 -24.65
CA ARG A 290 27.99 -50.15 -23.63
C ARG A 290 27.56 -48.79 -23.10
N THR A 291 26.72 -48.07 -23.84
CA THR A 291 26.35 -46.67 -23.56
C THR A 291 24.84 -46.42 -23.64
N ASP A 292 24.09 -47.29 -24.31
CA ASP A 292 22.63 -47.20 -24.40
C ASP A 292 21.96 -47.66 -23.09
N ALA A 293 21.35 -46.71 -22.37
CA ALA A 293 20.63 -46.96 -21.13
C ALA A 293 19.41 -47.90 -21.30
N ALA A 294 18.83 -48.02 -22.49
CA ALA A 294 17.72 -48.93 -22.75
C ALA A 294 18.18 -50.37 -23.09
N ASN A 295 19.47 -50.57 -23.37
CA ASN A 295 20.04 -51.84 -23.85
C ASN A 295 21.41 -52.13 -23.20
N CYS A 296 21.55 -51.83 -21.91
CA CYS A 296 22.84 -51.82 -21.25
C CYS A 296 23.34 -53.24 -20.94
N GLY A 297 24.43 -53.63 -21.58
CA GLY A 297 25.03 -54.97 -21.52
C GLY A 297 24.40 -55.99 -22.47
N ALA A 298 23.10 -55.88 -22.75
CA ALA A 298 22.40 -56.71 -23.75
C ALA A 298 21.10 -56.04 -24.24
N CYS A 299 20.57 -56.52 -25.37
CA CYS A 299 19.31 -56.05 -25.93
C CYS A 299 18.16 -56.18 -24.92
N GLY A 300 17.39 -55.10 -24.71
CA GLY A 300 16.25 -55.08 -23.78
C GLY A 300 16.62 -54.97 -22.30
N MET A 301 17.90 -54.92 -21.94
CA MET A 301 18.35 -54.72 -20.56
C MET A 301 18.39 -53.23 -20.21
N ALA A 302 17.22 -52.65 -19.97
CA ALA A 302 17.11 -51.25 -19.60
C ALA A 302 17.61 -50.98 -18.17
N CYS A 303 18.35 -49.89 -18.00
CA CYS A 303 18.76 -49.38 -16.71
C CYS A 303 17.57 -48.83 -15.91
N ALA A 304 17.60 -49.01 -14.59
CA ALA A 304 16.60 -48.44 -13.70
C ALA A 304 16.60 -46.90 -13.78
N ALA A 305 15.45 -46.29 -13.56
CA ALA A 305 15.29 -44.84 -13.63
C ALA A 305 16.32 -44.11 -12.73
N GLY A 306 17.08 -43.17 -13.33
CA GLY A 306 18.12 -42.41 -12.65
C GLY A 306 19.53 -43.02 -12.72
N THR A 307 19.70 -44.20 -13.32
CA THR A 307 21.02 -44.78 -13.62
C THR A 307 21.35 -44.61 -15.11
N ALA A 308 22.64 -44.58 -15.43
CA ALA A 308 23.17 -44.49 -16.80
C ALA A 308 23.93 -45.76 -17.18
N CYS A 309 23.98 -46.08 -18.47
CA CYS A 309 24.80 -47.17 -18.95
C CYS A 309 26.26 -46.73 -19.10
N SER A 310 27.15 -47.37 -18.35
CA SER A 310 28.59 -47.14 -18.43
C SER A 310 29.32 -48.47 -18.58
N ALA A 311 30.02 -48.64 -19.70
CA ALA A 311 30.77 -49.85 -20.04
C ALA A 311 29.91 -51.14 -19.98
N GLY A 312 28.63 -51.04 -20.37
CA GLY A 312 27.71 -52.18 -20.38
C GLY A 312 27.15 -52.57 -19.02
N ARG A 313 27.24 -51.67 -18.03
CA ARG A 313 26.64 -51.83 -16.70
C ARG A 313 25.87 -50.58 -16.32
N CYS A 314 24.70 -50.76 -15.72
CA CYS A 314 23.94 -49.66 -15.15
C CYS A 314 24.63 -49.17 -13.88
N ALA A 315 25.02 -47.90 -13.87
CA ALA A 315 25.72 -47.25 -12.76
C ALA A 315 25.14 -45.85 -12.53
N CYS A 316 25.41 -45.26 -11.37
CA CYS A 316 25.05 -43.87 -11.14
C CYS A 316 25.88 -42.93 -12.01
N PRO A 317 25.30 -41.79 -12.44
CA PRO A 317 26.07 -40.73 -13.07
C PRO A 317 27.26 -40.30 -12.21
N THR A 318 28.32 -39.79 -12.85
CA THR A 318 29.51 -39.29 -12.14
C THR A 318 29.12 -38.28 -11.05
N GLY A 319 29.68 -38.45 -9.85
CA GLY A 319 29.37 -37.60 -8.69
C GLY A 319 28.13 -38.01 -7.89
N GLN A 320 27.46 -39.11 -8.26
CA GLN A 320 26.35 -39.68 -7.49
C GLN A 320 26.68 -41.09 -6.99
N THR A 321 26.09 -41.44 -5.86
CA THR A 321 26.24 -42.76 -5.21
C THR A 321 24.90 -43.49 -5.24
N MET A 322 24.94 -44.80 -5.47
CA MET A 322 23.76 -45.65 -5.41
C MET A 322 23.36 -45.88 -3.94
N CYS A 323 22.29 -45.23 -3.48
CA CYS A 323 21.73 -45.42 -2.15
C CYS A 323 20.39 -46.16 -2.27
N GLY A 324 20.40 -47.47 -2.04
CA GLY A 324 19.25 -48.34 -2.29
C GLY A 324 19.00 -48.50 -3.79
N THR A 325 17.86 -48.04 -4.29
CA THR A 325 17.45 -48.12 -5.70
C THR A 325 17.63 -46.80 -6.48
N ARG A 326 18.18 -45.75 -5.85
CA ARG A 326 18.28 -44.41 -6.43
C ARG A 326 19.71 -43.87 -6.35
N CYS A 327 20.08 -43.10 -7.36
CA CYS A 327 21.31 -42.32 -7.35
C CYS A 327 21.09 -40.99 -6.63
N VAL A 328 22.00 -40.67 -5.71
CA VAL A 328 21.92 -39.47 -4.87
C VAL A 328 23.27 -38.77 -4.82
N ASN A 329 23.25 -37.44 -4.73
CA ASN A 329 24.46 -36.66 -4.52
C ASN A 329 24.70 -36.49 -3.01
N LEU A 330 25.64 -37.27 -2.46
CA LEU A 330 25.95 -37.23 -1.02
C LEU A 330 26.52 -35.88 -0.55
N GLN A 331 26.88 -34.97 -1.46
CA GLN A 331 27.41 -33.65 -1.10
C GLN A 331 26.32 -32.61 -0.86
N THR A 332 25.11 -32.82 -1.41
CA THR A 332 24.04 -31.82 -1.43
C THR A 332 22.66 -32.36 -1.02
N ASP A 333 22.46 -33.67 -1.05
CA ASP A 333 21.19 -34.28 -0.66
C ASP A 333 21.03 -34.24 0.87
N THR A 334 20.05 -33.49 1.35
CA THR A 334 19.75 -33.30 2.77
C THR A 334 19.24 -34.56 3.45
N THR A 335 18.83 -35.58 2.70
CA THR A 335 18.37 -36.88 3.24
C THR A 335 19.45 -37.96 3.20
N GLN A 336 20.57 -37.72 2.50
CA GLN A 336 21.66 -38.67 2.26
C GLN A 336 23.03 -37.99 2.42
N CYS A 337 23.21 -37.11 3.41
CA CYS A 337 24.35 -36.20 3.49
C CYS A 337 25.62 -36.88 4.01
N GLY A 338 26.63 -36.99 3.15
CA GLY A 338 27.93 -37.61 3.40
C GLY A 338 27.92 -39.14 3.30
N MET A 339 26.77 -39.78 3.52
CA MET A 339 26.58 -41.23 3.36
C MET A 339 25.09 -41.58 3.17
N CYS A 340 24.82 -42.75 2.59
CA CYS A 340 23.45 -43.26 2.49
C CYS A 340 22.80 -43.40 3.88
N GLY A 341 21.55 -42.96 4.00
CA GLY A 341 20.73 -43.03 5.22
C GLY A 341 20.95 -41.90 6.22
N ARG A 342 21.83 -40.93 5.94
CA ARG A 342 22.13 -39.81 6.85
C ARG A 342 21.34 -38.55 6.49
N ALA A 343 20.16 -38.39 7.07
CA ALA A 343 19.38 -37.16 6.95
C ALA A 343 19.95 -36.05 7.86
N CYS A 344 19.96 -34.81 7.35
CA CYS A 344 20.31 -33.64 8.15
C CYS A 344 19.18 -33.25 9.12
N PRO A 345 19.51 -32.67 10.29
CA PRO A 345 18.51 -32.13 11.20
C PRO A 345 17.62 -31.08 10.54
N SER A 346 16.39 -30.92 11.05
CA SER A 346 15.42 -29.94 10.54
C SER A 346 16.01 -28.52 10.54
N GLY A 347 16.01 -27.87 9.36
CA GLY A 347 16.57 -26.53 9.17
C GLY A 347 18.04 -26.48 8.79
N SER A 348 18.73 -27.61 8.68
CA SER A 348 20.10 -27.69 8.16
C SER A 348 20.13 -28.02 6.66
N THR A 349 21.23 -27.67 6.00
CA THR A 349 21.51 -28.01 4.59
C THR A 349 22.68 -28.99 4.53
N CYS A 350 22.77 -29.77 3.45
CA CYS A 350 23.96 -30.58 3.17
C CYS A 350 24.94 -29.76 2.33
N ASN A 351 26.12 -29.48 2.87
CA ASN A 351 27.17 -28.79 2.17
C ASN A 351 28.47 -29.61 2.26
N ALA A 352 29.01 -29.97 1.09
CA ALA A 352 30.23 -30.79 0.98
C ALA A 352 30.18 -32.11 1.78
N GLY A 353 28.99 -32.72 1.92
CA GLY A 353 28.78 -33.96 2.67
C GLY A 353 28.69 -33.79 4.19
N ALA A 354 28.64 -32.55 4.68
CA ALA A 354 28.38 -32.23 6.08
C ALA A 354 27.05 -31.49 6.24
N CYS A 355 26.27 -31.87 7.24
CA CYS A 355 25.09 -31.10 7.62
C CYS A 355 25.56 -29.81 8.30
N SER A 356 25.24 -28.68 7.67
CA SER A 356 25.55 -27.35 8.20
C SER A 356 24.27 -26.53 8.33
N THR A 357 24.14 -25.84 9.46
CA THR A 357 23.04 -24.91 9.70
C THR A 357 23.49 -23.53 9.24
N VAL A 358 23.45 -23.31 7.93
CA VAL A 358 23.71 -21.98 7.36
C VAL A 358 22.41 -21.20 7.45
N CYS A 359 22.37 -20.20 8.31
CA CYS A 359 21.26 -19.26 8.35
C CYS A 359 21.34 -18.31 7.15
N ALA A 360 20.18 -17.94 6.62
CA ALA A 360 20.11 -16.94 5.56
C ALA A 360 20.74 -15.63 6.06
N SER A 361 21.25 -14.81 5.12
CA SER A 361 21.78 -13.48 5.45
C SER A 361 20.78 -12.69 6.30
N GLY A 362 21.22 -12.19 7.46
CA GLY A 362 20.37 -11.47 8.42
C GLY A 362 19.73 -12.32 9.52
N GLN A 363 19.98 -13.63 9.55
CA GLN A 363 19.54 -14.52 10.63
C GLN A 363 20.72 -15.05 11.45
N THR A 364 20.51 -15.19 12.75
CA THR A 364 21.49 -15.72 13.71
C THR A 364 21.07 -17.12 14.14
N GLN A 365 22.03 -18.03 14.28
CA GLN A 365 21.77 -19.36 14.80
C GLN A 365 21.56 -19.29 16.32
N CYS A 366 20.33 -19.55 16.77
CA CYS A 366 19.95 -19.62 18.17
C CYS A 366 19.51 -21.05 18.49
N SER A 367 20.32 -21.77 19.27
CA SER A 367 20.03 -23.15 19.73
C SER A 367 19.64 -24.13 18.60
N GLY A 368 20.32 -24.03 17.44
CA GLY A 368 20.07 -24.90 16.29
C GLY A 368 18.96 -24.43 15.34
N ARG A 369 18.30 -23.30 15.60
CA ARG A 369 17.32 -22.67 14.70
C ARG A 369 17.83 -21.31 14.23
N CYS A 370 17.52 -20.96 12.99
CA CYS A 370 17.78 -19.61 12.48
C CYS A 370 16.69 -18.65 12.94
N VAL A 371 17.08 -17.58 13.61
CA VAL A 371 16.20 -16.56 14.15
C VAL A 371 16.66 -15.19 13.66
N ASN A 372 15.71 -14.32 13.29
CA ASN A 372 16.03 -12.94 13.00
C ASN A 372 16.07 -12.15 14.32
N VAL A 373 17.26 -11.94 14.87
CA VAL A 373 17.45 -11.20 16.13
C VAL A 373 17.06 -9.72 16.03
N GLN A 374 16.76 -9.20 14.84
CA GLN A 374 16.27 -7.82 14.69
C GLN A 374 14.76 -7.68 14.89
N THR A 375 14.00 -8.77 14.79
CA THR A 375 12.51 -8.73 14.77
C THR A 375 11.85 -9.80 15.62
N ASP A 376 12.57 -10.84 16.06
CA ASP A 376 12.02 -11.89 16.91
C ASP A 376 11.99 -11.43 18.38
N ALA A 377 10.78 -11.27 18.92
CA ALA A 377 10.57 -10.83 20.30
C ALA A 377 11.10 -11.81 21.37
N ALA A 378 11.40 -13.07 21.03
CA ALA A 378 12.01 -14.02 21.95
C ALA A 378 13.55 -14.05 21.87
N HIS A 379 14.15 -13.37 20.88
CA HIS A 379 15.59 -13.37 20.61
C HIS A 379 16.08 -11.97 20.17
N CYS A 380 15.57 -10.91 20.78
CA CYS A 380 15.78 -9.56 20.31
C CYS A 380 17.19 -9.04 20.65
N GLY A 381 17.96 -8.67 19.64
CA GLY A 381 19.36 -8.25 19.75
C GLY A 381 20.34 -9.40 19.93
N ALA A 382 19.95 -10.46 20.65
CA ALA A 382 20.74 -11.68 20.83
C ALA A 382 19.87 -12.92 21.10
N CYS A 383 20.45 -14.11 20.89
CA CYS A 383 19.76 -15.36 21.17
C CYS A 383 19.32 -15.47 22.63
N GLY A 384 18.03 -15.76 22.86
CA GLY A 384 17.44 -15.94 24.18
C GLY A 384 17.11 -14.63 24.92
N MET A 385 17.34 -13.48 24.29
CA MET A 385 16.97 -12.18 24.86
C MET A 385 15.51 -11.86 24.53
N ALA A 386 14.59 -12.40 25.33
CA ALA A 386 13.16 -12.16 25.15
C ALA A 386 12.74 -10.77 25.64
N CYS A 387 11.89 -10.10 24.87
CA CYS A 387 11.29 -8.83 25.23
C CYS A 387 10.23 -9.00 26.33
N ALA A 388 10.07 -7.98 27.17
CA ALA A 388 9.07 -7.97 28.23
C ALA A 388 7.64 -8.00 27.64
N ALA A 389 6.68 -8.50 28.40
CA ALA A 389 5.28 -8.55 27.97
C ALA A 389 4.78 -7.14 27.56
N GLY A 390 4.24 -7.02 26.34
CA GLY A 390 3.77 -5.75 25.77
C GLY A 390 4.82 -4.97 24.95
N THR A 391 6.05 -5.48 24.86
CA THR A 391 7.11 -4.92 24.01
C THR A 391 7.36 -5.82 22.80
N ALA A 392 7.75 -5.23 21.67
CA ALA A 392 8.12 -5.91 20.44
C ALA A 392 9.62 -5.72 20.16
N CYS A 393 10.16 -6.56 19.29
CA CYS A 393 11.52 -6.40 18.81
C CYS A 393 11.54 -5.56 17.53
N SER A 394 12.24 -4.43 17.57
CA SER A 394 12.49 -3.58 16.41
C SER A 394 13.97 -3.24 16.36
N ALA A 395 14.60 -3.46 15.20
CA ALA A 395 16.04 -3.22 14.99
C ALA A 395 16.95 -3.84 16.09
N GLY A 396 16.55 -5.00 16.64
CA GLY A 396 17.29 -5.70 17.68
C GLY A 396 17.22 -5.07 19.07
N ARG A 397 16.22 -4.21 19.31
CA ARG A 397 15.92 -3.63 20.62
C ARG A 397 14.48 -3.94 21.01
N CYS A 398 14.29 -4.30 22.27
CA CYS A 398 12.97 -4.43 22.85
C CYS A 398 12.42 -3.03 23.16
N GLY A 399 11.27 -2.71 22.58
CA GLY A 399 10.57 -1.44 22.79
C GLY A 399 9.08 -1.61 22.54
N SER A 400 8.31 -0.55 22.70
CA SER A 400 6.87 -0.62 22.45
C SER A 400 6.58 -0.88 20.97
N SER A 401 5.59 -1.73 20.66
CA SER A 401 5.26 -2.05 19.26
C SER A 401 4.80 -0.84 18.45
N ASN A 402 4.30 0.18 19.15
CA ASN A 402 3.84 1.45 18.64
C ASN A 402 4.80 2.60 18.99
N ASP A 403 6.10 2.30 19.10
CA ASP A 403 7.16 3.29 19.32
C ASP A 403 7.19 4.35 18.22
N ALA A 404 6.80 4.02 16.98
CA ALA A 404 6.80 4.99 15.89
C ALA A 404 5.42 5.42 15.42
N ARG A 405 5.29 6.67 14.94
CA ARG A 405 4.05 7.17 14.33
C ARG A 405 3.54 6.27 13.19
N ALA A 406 4.46 5.72 12.39
CA ALA A 406 4.13 4.79 11.31
C ALA A 406 3.53 3.46 11.82
N SER A 407 3.88 3.04 13.04
CA SER A 407 3.35 1.85 13.71
C SER A 407 2.30 2.19 14.78
N ALA A 408 1.72 3.39 14.73
CA ALA A 408 0.72 3.86 15.68
C ALA A 408 -0.41 2.84 15.88
N ARG A 409 -0.68 2.50 17.15
CA ARG A 409 -1.72 1.56 17.51
C ARG A 409 -3.10 2.17 17.27
N VAL A 410 -3.97 1.46 16.56
CA VAL A 410 -5.34 1.91 16.31
C VAL A 410 -6.15 1.89 17.61
N ILE A 411 -6.81 3.01 17.90
CA ILE A 411 -7.88 3.13 18.89
C ILE A 411 -9.21 3.11 18.12
N THR A 412 -10.04 2.11 18.39
CA THR A 412 -11.41 2.06 17.87
C THR A 412 -12.30 2.86 18.81
N LEU A 413 -12.79 4.02 18.34
CA LEU A 413 -13.68 4.88 19.12
C LEU A 413 -15.09 4.28 19.21
N GLY A 414 -15.64 4.26 20.43
CA GLY A 414 -17.03 3.88 20.70
C GLY A 414 -17.88 5.07 21.13
N ALA A 415 -19.20 4.90 21.19
CA ALA A 415 -20.15 5.97 21.60
C ALA A 415 -19.97 6.48 23.05
N ALA A 416 -19.14 5.81 23.85
CA ALA A 416 -18.75 6.16 25.20
C ALA A 416 -17.22 6.12 25.30
N GLU A 417 -16.66 6.48 26.46
CA GLU A 417 -15.20 6.52 26.66
C GLU A 417 -14.50 5.22 26.25
N THR A 418 -13.47 5.35 25.43
CA THR A 418 -12.58 4.26 25.04
C THR A 418 -11.32 4.33 25.91
N THR A 419 -11.02 3.24 26.63
CA THR A 419 -9.82 3.15 27.46
C THR A 419 -8.82 2.18 26.85
N VAL A 420 -7.56 2.62 26.69
CA VAL A 420 -6.43 1.79 26.29
C VAL A 420 -5.29 1.92 27.29
N THR A 421 -4.53 0.85 27.48
CA THR A 421 -3.30 0.88 28.28
C THR A 421 -2.08 0.77 27.36
N GLY A 422 -0.94 1.28 27.83
CA GLY A 422 0.33 1.20 27.13
C GLY A 422 1.52 1.39 28.05
N THR A 423 2.72 1.37 27.48
CA THR A 423 3.96 1.68 28.19
C THR A 423 4.94 2.43 27.29
N THR A 424 5.71 3.34 27.88
CA THR A 424 6.83 4.03 27.23
C THR A 424 8.18 3.36 27.53
N VAL A 425 8.19 2.22 28.23
CA VAL A 425 9.43 1.49 28.54
C VAL A 425 10.05 0.92 27.26
N GLY A 426 11.28 1.34 26.98
CA GLY A 426 12.03 0.92 25.78
C GLY A 426 11.60 1.63 24.50
N ALA A 427 10.69 2.60 24.58
CA ALA A 427 10.37 3.49 23.47
C ALA A 427 11.47 4.56 23.31
N THR A 428 11.54 5.11 22.11
CA THR A 428 12.36 6.26 21.73
C THR A 428 11.53 7.54 21.80
N HIS A 429 12.18 8.69 21.61
CA HIS A 429 11.45 9.94 21.38
C HIS A 429 11.46 10.22 19.87
N ASP A 430 10.33 10.03 19.22
CA ASP A 430 10.15 10.25 17.77
C ASP A 430 8.94 11.15 17.45
N GLY A 431 8.22 11.60 18.49
CA GLY A 431 7.37 12.78 18.51
C GLY A 431 8.03 14.02 17.90
N PRO A 432 7.27 14.90 17.22
CA PRO A 432 7.78 16.24 16.96
C PRO A 432 8.10 16.91 18.31
N THR A 433 9.22 17.63 18.36
CA THR A 433 9.63 18.39 19.55
C THR A 433 8.70 19.59 19.73
N VAL A 434 7.50 19.33 20.24
CA VAL A 434 6.57 20.36 20.67
C VAL A 434 6.96 20.75 22.10
N PRO A 435 6.94 22.04 22.47
CA PRO A 435 7.28 22.44 23.83
C PRO A 435 6.24 22.06 24.89
N CYS A 436 5.59 20.89 24.84
CA CYS A 436 5.08 20.29 26.08
C CYS A 436 6.27 19.96 26.97
N GLY A 437 6.22 20.32 28.25
CA GLY A 437 7.37 20.42 29.14
C GLY A 437 8.26 19.17 29.25
N CYS A 438 7.80 18.00 28.79
CA CYS A 438 8.62 16.82 28.57
C CYS A 438 9.12 16.73 27.11
N THR A 439 10.13 17.53 26.73
CA THR A 439 10.61 17.66 25.34
C THR A 439 11.58 16.56 24.85
N SER A 440 11.89 15.57 25.69
CA SER A 440 12.84 14.48 25.36
C SER A 440 12.44 13.13 25.95
N GLY A 441 11.22 13.04 26.48
CA GLY A 441 10.68 11.81 27.04
C GLY A 441 10.33 10.80 25.96
N ALA A 442 10.51 9.52 26.24
CA ALA A 442 10.09 8.47 25.32
C ALA A 442 8.57 8.53 25.11
N ASP A 443 8.12 8.36 23.87
CA ASP A 443 6.72 8.43 23.49
C ASP A 443 6.28 7.22 22.69
N VAL A 444 4.97 6.96 22.69
CA VAL A 444 4.36 5.91 21.88
C VAL A 444 3.11 6.44 21.20
N TRP A 445 2.81 5.87 20.05
CA TRP A 445 1.82 6.42 19.15
C TRP A 445 0.53 5.61 19.10
N PHE A 446 -0.57 6.34 19.05
CA PHE A 446 -1.89 5.84 18.76
C PHE A 446 -2.49 6.61 17.60
N ARG A 447 -3.49 6.02 16.94
CA ARG A 447 -4.27 6.71 15.92
C ARG A 447 -5.75 6.38 16.02
N PHE A 448 -6.59 7.32 15.65
CA PHE A 448 -8.03 7.13 15.53
C PHE A 448 -8.55 7.87 14.30
N THR A 449 -9.75 7.51 13.85
CA THR A 449 -10.39 8.11 12.67
C THR A 449 -11.75 8.66 13.04
N LEU A 450 -12.01 9.90 12.65
CA LEU A 450 -13.31 10.57 12.79
C LEU A 450 -14.00 10.60 11.44
N THR A 451 -15.31 10.30 11.41
CA THR A 451 -16.12 10.32 10.19
C THR A 451 -16.77 11.68 9.93
N GLN A 452 -16.74 12.57 10.92
CA GLN A 452 -17.33 13.91 10.88
C GLN A 452 -16.54 14.85 11.79
N ARG A 453 -16.96 16.11 11.86
CA ARG A 453 -16.39 17.09 12.80
C ARG A 453 -16.85 16.75 14.22
N GLU A 454 -15.91 16.56 15.14
CA GLU A 454 -16.19 16.14 16.51
C GLU A 454 -15.30 16.89 17.50
N VAL A 455 -15.79 17.08 18.72
CA VAL A 455 -14.94 17.47 19.85
C VAL A 455 -14.35 16.19 20.45
N VAL A 456 -13.04 16.19 20.68
CA VAL A 456 -12.31 15.05 21.22
C VAL A 456 -11.63 15.46 22.52
N TYR A 457 -11.66 14.57 23.51
CA TYR A 457 -10.98 14.71 24.79
C TYR A 457 -10.13 13.48 25.07
N LEU A 458 -8.94 13.69 25.59
CA LEU A 458 -8.03 12.65 26.02
C LEU A 458 -7.52 12.93 27.43
N ASP A 459 -7.35 11.89 28.23
CA ASP A 459 -6.67 11.95 29.52
C ASP A 459 -5.81 10.72 29.80
N THR A 460 -4.87 10.86 30.72
CA THR A 460 -4.07 9.76 31.24
C THR A 460 -4.35 9.43 32.70
N ALA A 461 -5.55 9.73 33.18
CA ALA A 461 -5.87 9.66 34.60
C ALA A 461 -5.63 8.24 35.18
N GLY A 462 -4.99 8.14 36.34
CA GLY A 462 -4.70 6.84 36.96
C GLY A 462 -3.36 6.25 36.52
N SER A 463 -2.61 6.96 35.67
CA SER A 463 -1.23 6.63 35.37
C SER A 463 -0.33 7.01 36.55
N ALA A 464 0.62 6.15 36.91
CA ALA A 464 1.65 6.49 37.88
C ALA A 464 2.79 7.32 37.25
N LEU A 465 2.89 7.27 35.92
CA LEU A 465 3.80 8.06 35.11
C LEU A 465 3.36 9.53 35.09
N ASP A 466 4.34 10.43 35.18
CA ASP A 466 4.22 11.83 34.78
C ASP A 466 4.16 11.87 33.24
N THR A 467 2.96 12.03 32.70
CA THR A 467 2.68 11.78 31.27
C THR A 467 2.78 13.05 30.44
N SER A 468 2.81 12.90 29.12
CA SER A 468 2.50 13.96 28.18
C SER A 468 1.61 13.45 27.06
N LEU A 469 0.75 14.32 26.54
CA LEU A 469 -0.15 14.05 25.42
C LEU A 469 0.07 15.08 24.32
N LEU A 470 0.17 14.62 23.08
CA LEU A 470 0.22 15.47 21.90
C LEU A 470 -0.69 14.88 20.80
N ILE A 471 -1.52 15.72 20.18
CA ILE A 471 -2.26 15.35 18.97
C ILE A 471 -1.58 15.92 17.72
N THR A 472 -1.39 15.08 16.71
CA THR A 472 -0.93 15.51 15.37
C THR A 472 -1.94 15.13 14.30
N ASP A 473 -1.92 15.86 13.18
CA ASP A 473 -2.66 15.52 11.98
C ASP A 473 -2.04 14.33 11.22
N SER A 474 -2.55 14.06 10.01
CA SER A 474 -2.05 13.00 9.13
C SER A 474 -0.71 13.32 8.46
N SER A 475 -0.28 14.58 8.41
CA SER A 475 1.06 14.97 7.97
C SER A 475 2.12 14.79 9.06
N GLY A 476 1.70 14.75 10.33
CA GLY A 476 2.58 14.72 11.50
C GLY A 476 2.78 16.10 12.13
N ALA A 477 2.10 17.12 11.61
CA ALA A 477 2.09 18.45 12.21
C ALA A 477 1.26 18.44 13.49
N ALA A 478 1.77 19.08 14.55
CA ALA A 478 1.02 19.30 15.77
C ALA A 478 -0.26 20.10 15.46
N VAL A 479 -1.40 19.64 15.98
CA VAL A 479 -2.64 20.39 15.83
C VAL A 479 -2.51 21.69 16.62
N PRO A 480 -2.71 22.88 16.03
CA PRO A 480 -2.60 24.15 16.76
C PRO A 480 -3.47 24.18 18.01
N SER A 481 -3.05 24.93 19.04
CA SER A 481 -3.87 25.07 20.24
C SER A 481 -5.21 25.69 19.88
N GLN A 482 -6.29 25.05 20.31
CA GLN A 482 -7.66 25.55 20.22
C GLN A 482 -8.20 25.91 21.61
N SER A 483 -7.35 25.79 22.65
CA SER A 483 -7.65 26.00 24.07
C SER A 483 -6.35 25.99 24.91
N SER A 484 -6.18 26.94 25.84
CA SER A 484 -5.37 26.90 27.07
C SER A 484 -5.47 25.64 27.95
N ALA A 485 -6.46 24.75 27.82
CA ALA A 485 -6.37 23.39 28.39
C ALA A 485 -5.24 22.56 27.76
N GLY A 486 -4.80 22.95 26.56
CA GLY A 486 -3.46 22.68 26.09
C GLY A 486 -2.54 23.80 26.56
N ASN A 487 -2.04 23.72 27.81
CA ASN A 487 -0.87 24.48 28.23
C ASN A 487 0.21 24.15 27.19
N ASN A 488 0.51 24.99 26.19
CA ASN A 488 1.36 26.16 26.34
C ASN A 488 1.46 26.94 24.99
N ASN A 489 0.32 27.29 24.39
CA ASN A 489 0.24 28.14 23.17
C ASN A 489 0.80 27.49 21.87
N LEU A 490 1.08 26.18 21.87
CA LEU A 490 1.90 25.52 20.84
C LEU A 490 1.31 24.23 20.24
N GLY A 491 0.09 23.85 20.66
CA GLY A 491 -0.67 22.74 20.07
C GLY A 491 -1.75 22.18 20.99
N LEU A 492 -2.57 21.23 20.51
CA LEU A 492 -3.41 20.36 21.36
C LEU A 492 -2.51 19.37 22.10
N CYS A 493 -1.86 19.89 23.14
CA CYS A 493 -0.79 19.22 23.85
C CYS A 493 -0.84 19.57 25.34
N ASN A 494 -0.53 18.61 26.21
CA ASN A 494 -0.53 18.82 27.66
C ASN A 494 0.38 17.80 28.35
N ASP A 495 1.16 18.25 29.32
CA ASP A 495 1.97 17.44 30.23
C ASP A 495 1.34 17.38 31.63
N ASP A 496 0.89 18.50 32.18
CA ASP A 496 0.19 18.54 33.47
C ASP A 496 -1.26 19.00 33.35
N SER A 497 -2.21 18.15 33.75
CA SER A 497 -3.65 18.49 33.71
C SER A 497 -4.10 19.50 34.77
N GLY A 498 -3.30 19.65 35.83
CA GLY A 498 -3.68 20.41 37.04
C GLY A 498 -4.80 19.76 37.86
N CYS A 499 -5.24 18.54 37.53
CA CYS A 499 -6.21 17.81 38.32
C CYS A 499 -5.51 17.17 39.54
N GLY A 500 -5.88 17.58 40.76
CA GLY A 500 -5.41 16.92 41.97
C GLY A 500 -5.86 15.45 42.06
N SER A 501 -5.39 14.73 43.07
CA SER A 501 -5.81 13.33 43.28
C SER A 501 -7.31 13.25 43.56
N GLY A 502 -8.04 12.47 42.76
CA GLY A 502 -9.50 12.36 42.83
C GLY A 502 -10.16 12.16 41.45
N ALA A 503 -11.36 11.59 41.43
CA ALA A 503 -12.17 11.37 40.22
C ALA A 503 -11.44 10.64 39.06
N GLY A 504 -10.50 9.75 39.43
CA GLY A 504 -9.71 8.92 38.51
C GLY A 504 -8.28 9.41 38.30
N PHE A 505 -7.93 10.64 38.69
CA PHE A 505 -6.54 11.14 38.65
C PHE A 505 -5.78 10.68 39.89
N THR A 506 -4.55 10.19 39.69
CA THR A 506 -3.63 9.76 40.74
C THR A 506 -2.73 10.90 41.21
N SER A 507 -2.42 11.85 40.34
CA SER A 507 -1.61 13.03 40.62
C SER A 507 -1.94 14.18 39.66
N SER A 508 -1.42 15.37 39.95
CA SER A 508 -1.43 16.52 39.03
C SER A 508 -0.56 16.33 37.79
N PHE A 509 0.28 15.30 37.77
CA PHE A 509 1.24 14.95 36.71
C PHE A 509 0.63 14.05 35.62
N ASN A 510 -0.64 13.69 35.74
CA ASN A 510 -1.37 13.12 34.62
C ASN A 510 -1.79 14.25 33.68
N SER A 511 -1.85 13.95 32.40
CA SER A 511 -2.16 14.90 31.34
C SER A 511 -3.60 14.77 30.85
N ARG A 512 -4.11 15.84 30.24
CA ARG A 512 -5.36 15.84 29.48
C ARG A 512 -5.33 16.89 28.39
N THR A 513 -5.98 16.64 27.26
CA THR A 513 -6.15 17.64 26.20
C THR A 513 -7.52 17.47 25.53
N ALA A 514 -8.05 18.54 24.97
CA ALA A 514 -9.28 18.49 24.19
C ALA A 514 -9.27 19.53 23.07
N GLY A 515 -9.97 19.23 21.98
CA GLY A 515 -10.12 20.16 20.87
C GLY A 515 -11.14 19.68 19.84
N VAL A 516 -11.44 20.55 18.87
CA VAL A 516 -12.34 20.28 17.77
C VAL A 516 -11.55 19.79 16.56
N LEU A 517 -11.85 18.58 16.12
CA LEU A 517 -11.17 17.91 15.04
C LEU A 517 -12.14 17.66 13.89
N GLY A 518 -11.67 17.82 12.65
CA GLY A 518 -12.43 17.48 11.45
C GLY A 518 -12.48 15.97 11.20
N ALA A 519 -13.28 15.57 10.21
CA ALA A 519 -13.23 14.21 9.68
C ALA A 519 -11.81 13.91 9.16
N GLY A 520 -11.30 12.72 9.45
CA GLY A 520 -9.92 12.35 9.10
C GLY A 520 -9.28 11.43 10.12
N THR A 521 -8.00 11.11 9.88
CA THR A 521 -7.19 10.28 10.79
C THR A 521 -6.25 11.17 11.59
N TRP A 522 -6.31 11.02 12.90
CA TRP A 522 -5.54 11.79 13.88
C TRP A 522 -4.64 10.85 14.67
N TYR A 523 -3.50 11.38 15.10
CA TYR A 523 -2.49 10.64 15.83
C TYR A 523 -2.30 11.24 17.21
N VAL A 524 -2.01 10.39 18.19
CA VAL A 524 -1.76 10.77 19.58
C VAL A 524 -0.41 10.20 19.99
N ALA A 525 0.53 11.06 20.35
CA ALA A 525 1.73 10.64 21.06
C ALA A 525 1.45 10.70 22.57
N VAL A 526 1.71 9.59 23.26
CA VAL A 526 1.67 9.51 24.72
C VAL A 526 3.10 9.33 25.20
N GLY A 527 3.63 10.36 25.85
CA GLY A 527 4.98 10.37 26.41
C GLY A 527 4.96 10.55 27.93
N GLY A 528 6.08 11.04 28.44
CA GLY A 528 6.19 11.46 29.84
C GLY A 528 7.59 11.94 30.20
N CYS A 529 7.74 12.58 31.36
CA CYS A 529 9.02 13.02 31.91
C CYS A 529 9.80 11.84 32.55
N GLY A 530 9.75 10.68 31.89
CA GLY A 530 10.26 9.38 32.33
C GLY A 530 9.71 8.25 31.47
N THR A 531 9.88 7.00 31.92
CA THR A 531 9.27 5.84 31.27
C THR A 531 8.42 5.03 32.25
N GLY A 532 7.32 4.46 31.77
CA GLY A 532 6.43 3.71 32.64
C GLY A 532 5.19 3.18 31.93
N ALA A 533 4.32 2.52 32.68
CA ALA A 533 3.00 2.15 32.21
C ALA A 533 2.03 3.33 32.35
N PHE A 534 1.10 3.47 31.42
CA PHE A 534 0.07 4.50 31.43
C PHE A 534 -1.29 3.94 31.00
N THR A 535 -2.33 4.65 31.39
CA THR A 535 -3.67 4.54 30.83
C THR A 535 -3.92 5.75 29.94
N LEU A 536 -4.53 5.55 28.78
CA LEU A 536 -5.02 6.60 27.90
C LEU A 536 -6.53 6.41 27.73
N ARG A 537 -7.29 7.47 27.93
CA ARG A 537 -8.74 7.49 27.71
C ARG A 537 -9.08 8.49 26.62
N VAL A 538 -10.05 8.11 25.79
CA VAL A 538 -10.50 8.93 24.67
C VAL A 538 -12.02 9.04 24.73
N GLN A 539 -12.50 10.27 24.70
CA GLN A 539 -13.93 10.61 24.62
C GLN A 539 -14.13 11.49 23.40
N HIS A 540 -15.29 11.37 22.75
CA HIS A 540 -15.60 12.18 21.58
C HIS A 540 -17.10 12.38 21.43
N LEU A 541 -17.51 13.53 20.89
CA LEU A 541 -18.90 13.83 20.56
C LEU A 541 -19.02 14.65 19.26
N PRO A 542 -20.07 14.42 18.45
CA PRO A 542 -20.33 15.21 17.24
C PRO A 542 -20.54 16.70 17.53
N THR A 543 -20.08 17.56 16.62
CA THR A 543 -20.23 19.03 16.74
C THR A 543 -20.48 19.71 15.38
N THR A 544 -21.01 20.93 15.38
CA THR A 544 -21.30 21.72 14.16
C THR A 544 -20.43 22.96 14.05
N LEU A 545 -20.52 23.70 12.94
CA LEU A 545 -19.70 24.90 12.69
C LEU A 545 -20.01 26.08 13.63
N GLY A 546 -21.19 26.11 14.26
CA GLY A 546 -21.57 27.16 15.20
C GLY A 546 -21.26 26.87 16.67
N SER A 547 -20.70 25.70 16.98
CA SER A 547 -20.42 25.30 18.36
C SER A 547 -19.11 25.93 18.87
N PHE A 548 -19.18 26.59 20.02
CA PHE A 548 -18.03 27.22 20.67
C PHE A 548 -17.46 26.31 21.76
N PHE A 549 -16.13 26.21 21.81
CA PHE A 549 -15.40 25.42 22.80
C PHE A 549 -14.90 26.32 23.93
N TYR A 550 -15.25 26.03 25.19
CA TYR A 550 -14.69 26.74 26.33
C TYR A 550 -13.42 26.04 26.76
N ASP A 551 -12.39 26.83 26.69
CA ASP A 551 -11.00 26.47 26.87
C ASP A 551 -10.73 25.76 28.21
N ASN A 552 -11.30 26.26 29.29
CA ASN A 552 -11.36 25.59 30.58
C ASN A 552 -12.82 25.31 30.92
N ARG A 553 -13.04 24.42 31.91
CA ARG A 553 -14.26 24.42 32.74
C ARG A 553 -14.78 25.87 32.79
N LEU A 554 -16.06 26.12 32.53
CA LEU A 554 -16.67 27.41 32.85
C LEU A 554 -16.21 27.77 34.28
N GLN A 555 -15.16 28.58 34.47
CA GLN A 555 -14.38 28.53 35.73
C GLN A 555 -14.80 29.67 36.63
N GLY A 556 -14.93 29.37 37.91
CA GLY A 556 -15.35 30.35 38.89
C GLY A 556 -16.79 30.75 38.67
N ASP A 557 -17.01 32.05 38.66
CA ASP A 557 -18.31 32.69 38.71
C ASP A 557 -18.37 33.65 37.51
N GLY A 558 -19.24 33.41 36.52
CA GLY A 558 -19.32 34.25 35.33
C GLY A 558 -20.64 34.15 34.56
N THR A 559 -20.69 34.87 33.43
CA THR A 559 -21.82 34.91 32.49
C THR A 559 -21.31 34.83 31.05
N THR A 560 -22.07 34.21 30.15
CA THR A 560 -21.78 34.19 28.71
C THR A 560 -23.06 34.42 27.91
N SER A 561 -23.00 35.19 26.82
CA SER A 561 -24.19 35.57 26.03
C SER A 561 -24.05 35.22 24.56
N THR A 562 -25.14 34.83 23.91
CA THR A 562 -25.20 34.59 22.45
C THR A 562 -26.63 34.65 21.94
N VAL A 563 -26.78 34.53 20.62
CA VAL A 563 -28.05 34.28 19.92
C VAL A 563 -28.08 32.82 19.46
N LEU A 564 -29.20 32.13 19.60
CA LEU A 564 -29.41 30.81 19.03
C LEU A 564 -29.56 30.94 17.49
N VAL A 565 -28.52 30.57 16.74
CA VAL A 565 -28.46 30.74 15.27
C VAL A 565 -28.50 29.43 14.45
N GLY A 566 -28.53 28.24 15.06
CA GLY A 566 -28.51 26.97 14.29
C GLY A 566 -28.89 25.72 15.06
N THR A 567 -29.08 24.59 14.36
CA THR A 567 -29.47 23.28 14.93
C THR A 567 -28.24 22.40 15.17
N SER A 568 -27.88 22.11 16.42
CA SER A 568 -26.98 21.01 16.80
C SER A 568 -27.56 19.63 16.44
N ARG A 569 -28.88 19.52 16.21
CA ARG A 569 -29.63 18.27 15.97
C ARG A 569 -29.54 17.27 17.12
N ILE A 570 -29.03 17.67 18.28
CA ILE A 570 -28.95 16.82 19.47
C ILE A 570 -30.27 16.95 20.22
N ALA A 571 -31.25 16.09 19.89
CA ALA A 571 -32.50 16.04 20.63
C ALA A 571 -32.24 15.68 22.11
N GLY A 572 -32.56 16.59 23.03
CA GLY A 572 -32.54 16.36 24.47
C GLY A 572 -33.68 15.43 24.91
N THR A 573 -33.52 14.76 26.05
CA THR A 573 -34.59 13.92 26.62
C THR A 573 -35.64 14.70 27.41
N CYS A 574 -35.36 15.96 27.73
CA CYS A 574 -36.25 16.87 28.44
C CYS A 574 -37.16 17.70 27.51
N GLY A 575 -37.97 17.00 26.71
CA GLY A 575 -39.20 17.57 26.17
C GLY A 575 -39.14 18.30 24.82
N GLY A 576 -37.98 18.50 24.20
CA GLY A 576 -37.85 19.19 22.91
C GLY A 576 -37.74 18.28 21.68
N THR A 577 -38.44 18.62 20.60
CA THR A 577 -37.96 18.34 19.24
C THR A 577 -36.81 19.29 18.96
N ALA A 578 -35.70 18.82 18.40
CA ALA A 578 -34.54 19.65 18.05
C ALA A 578 -34.97 20.95 17.33
N SER A 579 -34.85 22.09 18.02
CA SER A 579 -35.03 23.44 17.47
C SER A 579 -33.77 24.26 17.75
N GLY A 580 -33.67 25.55 17.40
CA GLY A 580 -32.35 26.23 17.41
C GLY A 580 -31.57 25.98 18.71
N GLU A 581 -30.40 25.35 18.64
CA GLU A 581 -29.59 24.91 19.80
C GLU A 581 -28.20 25.57 19.78
N ASP A 582 -27.70 25.89 20.97
CA ASP A 582 -26.30 26.23 21.19
C ASP A 582 -25.65 25.21 22.13
N VAL A 583 -24.48 24.72 21.73
CA VAL A 583 -23.72 23.74 22.52
C VAL A 583 -22.41 24.38 22.98
N ARG A 584 -22.23 24.38 24.29
CA ARG A 584 -21.07 24.89 25.00
C ARG A 584 -20.28 23.70 25.54
N TRP A 585 -19.14 23.40 24.92
CA TRP A 585 -18.28 22.29 25.33
C TRP A 585 -17.35 22.70 26.48
N PHE A 586 -17.23 21.84 27.50
CA PHE A 586 -16.32 22.04 28.62
C PHE A 586 -15.75 20.71 29.15
N VAL A 587 -14.60 20.79 29.82
CA VAL A 587 -13.93 19.64 30.46
C VAL A 587 -13.88 19.79 31.97
N THR A 588 -13.91 18.69 32.71
CA THR A 588 -13.86 18.70 34.19
C THR A 588 -12.94 17.61 34.74
N CYS A 589 -12.29 17.88 35.88
CA CYS A 589 -11.59 16.84 36.65
C CYS A 589 -12.57 15.87 37.33
N GLY A 590 -13.85 16.24 37.44
CA GLY A 590 -14.90 15.47 38.13
C GLY A 590 -15.15 15.92 39.58
N ALA A 591 -16.24 15.40 40.17
CA ALA A 591 -16.60 15.50 41.60
C ALA A 591 -16.84 16.92 42.15
N ARG A 592 -17.08 17.90 41.29
CA ARG A 592 -17.34 19.28 41.68
C ARG A 592 -18.74 19.72 41.27
N GLN A 593 -19.40 20.46 42.15
CA GLN A 593 -20.73 21.00 41.91
C GLN A 593 -20.69 22.12 40.88
N GLN A 594 -21.67 22.10 39.99
CA GLN A 594 -21.86 23.03 38.90
C GLN A 594 -23.26 23.61 38.97
N PHE A 595 -23.36 24.87 38.56
CA PHE A 595 -24.59 25.63 38.50
C PHE A 595 -24.63 26.36 37.15
N PHE A 596 -25.77 26.28 36.47
CA PHE A 596 -26.04 26.93 35.20
C PHE A 596 -27.45 27.51 35.24
N SER A 597 -27.63 28.76 34.82
CA SER A 597 -28.93 29.42 34.98
C SER A 597 -29.18 30.46 33.89
N LEU A 598 -30.38 30.43 33.32
CA LEU A 598 -30.93 31.48 32.46
C LEU A 598 -31.84 32.44 33.25
N CYS A 599 -31.91 32.27 34.57
CA CYS A 599 -32.78 33.03 35.45
C CYS A 599 -32.28 34.45 35.68
N ALA A 600 -33.17 35.44 35.52
CA ALA A 600 -32.91 36.83 35.90
C ALA A 600 -32.44 36.98 37.36
N SER A 601 -33.02 36.19 38.28
CA SER A 601 -32.66 36.21 39.71
C SER A 601 -31.20 35.83 39.98
N ASP A 602 -30.58 35.09 39.07
CA ASP A 602 -29.22 34.56 39.23
C ASP A 602 -28.22 35.34 38.37
N GLY A 603 -28.68 36.33 37.60
CA GLY A 603 -27.90 37.10 36.64
C GLY A 603 -27.87 36.52 35.22
N GLY A 604 -28.68 35.50 34.92
CA GLY A 604 -28.94 35.04 33.56
C GLY A 604 -30.05 35.85 32.90
N THR A 605 -30.15 35.85 31.58
CA THR A 605 -31.23 36.52 30.85
C THR A 605 -31.61 35.74 29.60
N TYR A 606 -32.82 35.95 29.11
CA TYR A 606 -33.21 35.59 27.75
C TYR A 606 -34.32 36.55 27.32
N THR A 607 -34.29 36.97 26.05
CA THR A 607 -35.24 37.97 25.54
C THR A 607 -36.43 37.29 24.87
N ARG A 608 -37.62 37.46 25.46
CA ARG A 608 -38.92 37.11 24.85
C ARG A 608 -39.39 38.26 23.98
N SER A 609 -39.36 38.13 22.64
CA SER A 609 -39.84 39.16 21.71
C SER A 609 -41.35 39.05 21.52
N THR A 610 -42.11 40.08 21.91
CA THR A 610 -43.58 40.12 21.78
C THR A 610 -44.10 40.95 20.61
N PHE A 611 -43.25 41.38 19.66
CA PHE A 611 -43.73 42.10 18.46
C PHE A 611 -44.03 41.19 17.25
N SER A 612 -43.55 39.94 17.25
CA SER A 612 -43.72 38.95 16.17
C SER A 612 -44.45 37.66 16.58
N GLY A 613 -44.86 37.53 17.84
CA GLY A 613 -45.67 36.40 18.33
C GLY A 613 -44.91 35.11 18.71
N THR A 614 -43.61 35.15 18.96
CA THR A 614 -42.83 33.96 19.37
C THR A 614 -42.55 33.96 20.88
N ASP A 615 -43.17 33.02 21.59
CA ASP A 615 -42.88 32.73 22.99
C ASP A 615 -41.76 31.69 23.06
N PHE A 616 -40.57 32.10 23.52
CA PHE A 616 -39.45 31.16 23.72
C PHE A 616 -39.60 30.39 25.03
N ASP A 617 -39.38 29.08 24.95
CA ASP A 617 -39.38 28.11 26.06
C ASP A 617 -38.00 27.43 26.14
N PRO A 618 -37.04 28.02 26.86
CA PRO A 618 -35.67 27.53 26.88
C PRO A 618 -35.50 26.29 27.76
N SER A 619 -34.77 25.29 27.27
CA SER A 619 -34.30 24.16 28.07
C SER A 619 -32.78 24.17 28.21
N VAL A 620 -32.27 23.62 29.32
CA VAL A 620 -30.83 23.50 29.58
C VAL A 620 -30.51 22.08 30.02
N TYR A 621 -29.60 21.42 29.30
CA TYR A 621 -29.14 20.07 29.64
C TYR A 621 -27.64 19.87 29.49
N ILE A 622 -27.11 18.87 30.20
CA ILE A 622 -25.72 18.47 30.14
C ILE A 622 -25.64 17.06 29.59
N ARG A 623 -24.86 16.88 28.52
CA ARG A 623 -24.56 15.57 27.95
C ARG A 623 -23.11 15.19 28.22
N SER A 624 -22.89 13.97 28.69
CA SER A 624 -21.56 13.47 29.01
C SER A 624 -20.99 12.63 27.88
N ALA A 625 -19.78 12.96 27.40
CA ALA A 625 -19.05 12.15 26.43
C ALA A 625 -18.54 10.83 27.04
N LEU A 626 -18.36 10.81 28.37
CA LEU A 626 -17.97 9.60 29.11
C LEU A 626 -19.01 8.48 28.97
N THR A 627 -20.31 8.82 29.04
CA THR A 627 -21.42 7.85 29.02
C THR A 627 -22.27 7.89 27.75
N GLY A 628 -22.06 8.89 26.89
CA GLY A 628 -22.91 9.18 25.72
C GLY A 628 -24.32 9.71 26.07
N SER A 629 -24.63 9.88 27.36
CA SER A 629 -25.98 10.13 27.89
C SER A 629 -26.16 11.53 28.46
N GLU A 630 -27.41 12.00 28.50
CA GLU A 630 -27.80 13.20 29.25
C GLU A 630 -27.70 12.93 30.75
N THR A 631 -27.00 13.79 31.48
CA THR A 631 -26.71 13.64 32.91
C THR A 631 -27.47 14.61 33.81
N ALA A 632 -27.99 15.69 33.22
CA ALA A 632 -28.86 16.65 33.89
C ALA A 632 -29.67 17.38 32.83
N CYS A 633 -30.96 17.64 33.10
CA CYS A 633 -31.74 18.60 32.33
C CYS A 633 -32.74 19.33 33.24
N ASN A 634 -33.09 20.54 32.82
CA ASN A 634 -34.26 21.28 33.25
C ASN A 634 -34.90 22.01 32.03
N ASP A 635 -36.20 21.80 31.78
CA ASP A 635 -36.98 22.41 30.69
C ASP A 635 -38.11 23.32 31.18
N ASP A 636 -38.65 23.08 32.37
CA ASP A 636 -39.47 24.01 33.12
C ASP A 636 -39.07 23.92 34.60
N GLY A 637 -39.28 24.95 35.42
CA GLY A 637 -38.87 24.95 36.84
C GLY A 637 -39.52 23.87 37.74
N GLY A 638 -40.04 22.78 37.18
CA GLY A 638 -40.93 21.84 37.84
C GLY A 638 -40.72 20.36 37.52
N THR A 639 -39.51 19.83 37.28
CA THR A 639 -39.13 18.48 37.81
C THR A 639 -37.65 18.13 37.61
N MET A 640 -36.84 18.46 38.63
CA MET A 640 -35.65 17.76 39.20
C MET A 640 -34.76 18.80 39.88
N GLY A 641 -35.27 19.42 40.96
CA GLY A 641 -34.42 20.06 41.98
C GLY A 641 -34.35 21.59 42.04
N GLY A 642 -35.24 22.37 41.42
CA GLY A 642 -35.24 23.82 41.65
C GLY A 642 -36.54 24.58 41.34
N SER A 643 -36.95 25.45 42.27
CA SER A 643 -37.99 26.49 42.10
C SER A 643 -37.84 27.43 40.89
N ASN A 644 -38.98 27.73 40.25
CA ASN A 644 -39.19 28.63 39.11
C ASN A 644 -38.42 29.97 39.16
N CYS A 645 -37.95 30.42 38.00
CA CYS A 645 -37.37 31.74 37.81
C CYS A 645 -37.86 32.40 36.50
N ARG A 646 -37.77 33.72 36.42
CA ARG A 646 -38.36 34.56 35.35
C ARG A 646 -37.31 35.02 34.33
N GLY A 647 -37.72 35.23 33.08
CA GLY A 647 -36.92 35.87 32.02
C GLY A 647 -36.88 37.39 32.13
N THR A 648 -36.35 38.08 31.10
CA THR A 648 -36.34 39.55 31.00
C THR A 648 -36.91 39.99 29.66
N GLY A 649 -38.14 40.52 29.62
CA GLY A 649 -38.79 40.98 28.37
C GLY A 649 -39.81 42.11 28.56
N PHE A 650 -40.15 42.79 27.46
CA PHE A 650 -41.18 43.84 27.46
C PHE A 650 -42.58 43.23 27.51
N GLY A 651 -43.34 43.57 28.56
CA GLY A 651 -44.70 43.09 28.81
C GLY A 651 -44.77 42.09 29.97
N ALA A 652 -44.98 42.60 31.18
CA ALA A 652 -45.29 41.90 32.44
C ALA A 652 -44.93 40.39 32.51
N ASP A 653 -43.72 40.10 33.00
CA ASP A 653 -43.22 38.77 33.39
C ASP A 653 -44.15 38.05 34.38
N THR A 654 -45.06 37.24 33.85
CA THR A 654 -46.05 36.45 34.62
C THR A 654 -45.95 34.94 34.43
N ALA A 655 -45.02 34.42 33.61
CA ALA A 655 -44.92 32.99 33.30
C ALA A 655 -43.54 32.37 33.63
N ASN A 656 -43.54 31.12 34.11
CA ASN A 656 -42.41 30.43 34.76
C ASN A 656 -41.53 29.58 33.79
N TYR A 657 -41.09 30.13 32.66
CA TYR A 657 -40.35 29.39 31.61
C TYR A 657 -38.81 29.50 31.70
N GLY A 658 -38.24 29.85 32.85
CA GLY A 658 -36.79 29.91 33.02
C GLY A 658 -36.19 28.55 33.38
N SER A 659 -35.04 28.23 32.78
CA SER A 659 -34.31 26.97 33.01
C SER A 659 -33.02 27.15 33.81
N ARG A 660 -32.80 26.26 34.78
CA ARG A 660 -31.62 26.23 35.64
C ARG A 660 -31.20 24.82 36.05
N LEU A 661 -29.91 24.57 36.06
CA LEU A 661 -29.28 23.36 36.61
C LEU A 661 -28.56 23.74 37.90
N ASN A 662 -29.00 23.18 39.03
CA ASN A 662 -28.41 23.46 40.34
C ASN A 662 -27.78 22.19 40.95
N ASN A 663 -26.64 22.36 41.64
CA ASN A 663 -25.91 21.28 42.30
C ASN A 663 -25.57 20.08 41.40
N VAL A 664 -25.39 20.30 40.09
CA VAL A 664 -25.06 19.21 39.17
C VAL A 664 -23.61 18.80 39.38
N THR A 665 -23.36 17.52 39.60
CA THR A 665 -22.00 16.99 39.71
C THR A 665 -21.70 16.19 38.46
N THR A 666 -20.77 16.70 37.64
CA THR A 666 -20.31 16.00 36.43
C THR A 666 -19.14 15.08 36.74
N ALA A 667 -19.11 13.91 36.09
CA ALA A 667 -17.96 13.01 36.12
C ALA A 667 -16.77 13.64 35.38
N ARG A 668 -15.56 13.09 35.55
CA ARG A 668 -14.37 13.50 34.78
C ARG A 668 -14.66 13.46 33.27
N GLY A 669 -14.08 14.40 32.54
CA GLY A 669 -13.99 14.34 31.09
C GLY A 669 -14.76 15.44 30.39
N LEU A 670 -15.20 15.16 29.17
CA LEU A 670 -15.85 16.07 28.26
C LEU A 670 -17.37 16.06 28.44
N HIS A 671 -17.94 17.27 28.48
CA HIS A 671 -19.38 17.50 28.58
C HIS A 671 -19.82 18.62 27.66
N GLY A 672 -21.03 18.49 27.11
CA GLY A 672 -21.71 19.57 26.39
C GLY A 672 -22.83 20.12 27.25
N LEU A 673 -22.77 21.41 27.58
CA LEU A 673 -23.92 22.16 28.10
C LEU A 673 -24.70 22.69 26.90
N VAL A 674 -25.95 22.27 26.77
CA VAL A 674 -26.82 22.63 25.66
C VAL A 674 -27.89 23.58 26.16
N VAL A 675 -28.07 24.68 25.43
CA VAL A 675 -29.22 25.57 25.54
C VAL A 675 -30.05 25.39 24.28
N ASP A 676 -31.30 24.96 24.44
CA ASP A 676 -32.22 24.66 23.35
C ASP A 676 -33.52 25.45 23.55
N GLU A 677 -34.23 25.70 22.46
CA GLU A 677 -35.53 26.34 22.39
C GLU A 677 -36.54 25.29 21.96
N ARG A 678 -37.66 25.09 22.66
CA ARG A 678 -38.56 23.95 22.40
C ARG A 678 -39.44 24.08 21.13
N SER A 679 -39.71 25.30 20.65
CA SER A 679 -40.84 25.62 19.76
C SER A 679 -40.49 26.01 18.31
N GLY A 680 -39.30 25.67 17.81
CA GLY A 680 -38.98 25.75 16.38
C GLY A 680 -38.32 27.05 15.90
N GLY A 681 -38.13 28.04 16.77
CA GLY A 681 -37.65 29.37 16.41
C GLY A 681 -36.15 29.57 16.65
N SER A 682 -35.37 29.84 15.60
CA SER A 682 -34.05 30.46 15.76
C SER A 682 -34.17 31.93 16.17
N GLY A 683 -33.20 32.48 16.90
CA GLY A 683 -33.13 33.91 17.23
C GLY A 683 -33.35 34.27 18.71
N MET A 684 -33.44 33.29 19.61
CA MET A 684 -33.41 33.58 21.05
C MET A 684 -32.03 34.10 21.45
N SER A 685 -31.97 35.35 21.91
CA SER A 685 -30.78 35.87 22.61
C SER A 685 -30.85 35.52 24.09
N TYR A 686 -29.76 34.97 24.64
CA TYR A 686 -29.67 34.62 26.05
C TYR A 686 -28.31 34.99 26.66
N THR A 687 -28.31 35.15 27.97
CA THR A 687 -27.14 35.21 28.85
C THR A 687 -27.23 34.07 29.84
N LEU A 688 -26.29 33.13 29.73
CA LEU A 688 -26.13 32.02 30.65
C LEU A 688 -25.22 32.43 31.80
N ARG A 689 -25.77 32.36 33.01
CA ARG A 689 -25.02 32.41 34.25
C ARG A 689 -24.43 31.04 34.57
N TYR A 690 -23.18 30.99 35.02
CA TYR A 690 -22.57 29.75 35.50
C TYR A 690 -21.74 29.95 36.77
N ILE A 691 -21.78 28.96 37.66
CA ILE A 691 -20.89 28.86 38.82
C ILE A 691 -20.32 27.45 38.85
N VAL A 692 -19.00 27.31 38.82
CA VAL A 692 -18.37 25.99 38.77
C VAL A 692 -17.18 26.01 39.74
N ARG A 693 -17.39 25.48 40.95
CA ARG A 693 -16.48 25.55 42.11
C ARG A 693 -15.66 24.30 42.30
#